data_AF-A0A5N9EG97-F1
#
_entry.id   AF-A0A5N9EG97-F1
#
_cell.length_a   1.000
_cell.length_b   1.000
_cell.length_c   1.000
_cell.angle_alpha   90.00
_cell.angle_beta   90.00
_cell.angle_gamma   90.00
#
_symmetry.space_group_name_H-M   'P 1'
#
loop_
_entity.id
_entity.type
_entity.pdbx_description
1 polymer ?
#
loop_
_entity_poly.entity_id
_entity_poly.type
_entity_poly.pdbx_seq_one_letter_code
_entity_poly.pdbx_strand_id
1 'polypeptide(L)'
;MKFMRYMLPIIPFLLIGGSRTLFVMYEKIIRTRKILGFVLMGFVLLFTLHYSLAFLNIYSGHHPSKQASDWLSENSEEGEVIAQEHWDEGIPHVKGLKLQDRLEMYEPDSVRKFSKITRQLEQADFLILVTNRLYATIPRLGERYPISTNYYRLLFEGRLGYELVFHAQRQPSFLGITYFEDPFARIDIEKPDGFIYPSGFLIDWLGWADESFNVYDHPQVMVFKNEANLKNYELMELINVGSLNKKLMKSEKQAGLQLSHDQLTRQRSGGTWNDLFYLSDSLQKYSVIFWYFILQIIGLVALPFTLRIFWRIPDKGYIVSKIVGLILVSVLTWIIVNLGIIHYGVVAILISLCLLILLSIGIAFQKYGDMYQWLKSNMKRLLLWEIVLLGSFLFMIVLRSYNPDLWHPFRGGEKPMDFAYLNAVIRSSVFPPYDPWYSGGYLNYYYFGQFMVSNLIRLSGVIPSIGYNLAVATFFSLTAVSVFSLISNLVYLTIRSQGRLSWKNWLTWGIGIFGIFLVLISGNIDGLYQVITGIKEYFQNGIIVDFDFWRSSRMMSPNSQGFEITEFPFFTFLFSDLHAHMMVIPIVVTTYLLGTVYFLDIGKSVSTLTKVLQIIVLGIFFGVIRVTNTWDYPTAVFFLMLILCGGELLFGYGHLVKRVFRGLVVVAVVNVISYVVFLPFHMNFELFNNGVEFSSYRTELWRFSGIHFSFLFIIFTWIIIKMKKYLDLKTLIGNFDSNSTKRFNIFKGAHFRLIFGFLLLVTIIFIPFSWSTFLFILALGLFISFMFAIEYAYNLGTSRYLFVFVVMALTGLSLLAGVEVLTVKGDIGRMNTVFKFYLQAWTLLSISSTYFLWDIFRAPNIFNRLVRNIWVSVFCIVVIAALIYPALSIPARSKDRFDPIPPTLDGRKYMETAQCSINCYKSQEKPFVINNDLKAIKWLQNNVSGSPVIVEGVTDLYMWGNRISVYTGLPAVIGWDWHQRQQRVGYARDVTQRGIEVEKFYSTAATNTALSFLDKYDVKYVIVGDLERGIYSSIGIRKFDRMKIFGLRQVYPAEDQPHDEFSTKIYEYVQ
;
A
#
# COMPACT_ATOMS: atom_id res chain seq x y z
N MET A 1 14.85 -14.16 -19.77
CA MET A 1 14.15 -15.44 -19.48
C MET A 1 13.27 -15.76 -20.70
N LYS A 2 13.45 -16.90 -21.40
CA LYS A 2 12.78 -17.12 -22.71
C LYS A 2 11.25 -17.27 -22.55
N PHE A 3 10.45 -16.25 -22.92
CA PHE A 3 8.97 -16.24 -22.80
C PHE A 3 8.31 -17.49 -23.40
N MET A 4 8.84 -17.98 -24.53
CA MET A 4 8.38 -19.20 -25.21
C MET A 4 8.40 -20.45 -24.32
N ARG A 5 9.33 -20.56 -23.34
CA ARG A 5 9.38 -21.70 -22.42
C ARG A 5 8.13 -21.79 -21.55
N TYR A 6 7.53 -20.66 -21.19
CA TYR A 6 6.27 -20.61 -20.45
C TYR A 6 5.05 -20.86 -21.32
N MET A 7 5.17 -20.66 -22.63
CA MET A 7 4.11 -20.96 -23.60
C MET A 7 4.12 -22.42 -24.07
N LEU A 8 5.19 -23.19 -23.80
CA LEU A 8 5.28 -24.61 -24.19
C LEU A 8 4.04 -25.44 -23.83
N PRO A 9 3.42 -25.30 -22.64
CA PRO A 9 2.21 -26.08 -22.33
C PRO A 9 1.00 -25.73 -23.19
N ILE A 10 0.90 -24.50 -23.72
CA ILE A 10 -0.25 -24.05 -24.51
C ILE A 10 -0.06 -24.25 -26.02
N ILE A 11 1.18 -24.31 -26.51
CA ILE A 11 1.49 -24.46 -27.94
C ILE A 11 0.77 -25.65 -28.60
N PRO A 12 0.73 -26.87 -28.02
CA PRO A 12 -0.01 -27.98 -28.61
C PRO A 12 -1.50 -27.67 -28.80
N PHE A 13 -2.13 -27.00 -27.84
CA PHE A 13 -3.54 -26.63 -27.91
C PHE A 13 -3.80 -25.54 -28.95
N LEU A 14 -2.90 -24.55 -29.08
CA LEU A 14 -2.99 -23.53 -30.13
C LEU A 14 -2.83 -24.13 -31.52
N LEU A 15 -1.91 -25.08 -31.69
CA LEU A 15 -1.73 -25.81 -32.96
C LEU A 15 -2.97 -26.64 -33.30
N ILE A 16 -3.55 -27.35 -32.33
CA ILE A 16 -4.80 -28.11 -32.55
C ILE A 16 -5.96 -27.16 -32.86
N GLY A 17 -6.12 -26.08 -32.11
CA GLY A 17 -7.18 -25.09 -32.30
C GLY A 17 -7.06 -24.35 -33.63
N GLY A 18 -5.86 -23.95 -34.01
CA GLY A 18 -5.55 -23.34 -35.32
C GLY A 18 -5.82 -24.31 -36.46
N SER A 19 -5.38 -25.56 -36.35
CA SER A 19 -5.64 -26.61 -37.34
C SER A 19 -7.15 -26.88 -37.49
N ARG A 20 -7.89 -26.95 -36.38
CA ARG A 20 -9.35 -27.12 -36.43
C ARG A 20 -10.04 -25.89 -37.03
N THR A 21 -9.56 -24.69 -36.75
CA THR A 21 -10.11 -23.46 -37.30
C THR A 21 -9.90 -23.41 -38.82
N LEU A 22 -8.69 -23.73 -39.29
CA LEU A 22 -8.39 -23.88 -40.72
C LEU A 22 -9.30 -24.94 -41.37
N PHE A 23 -9.52 -26.07 -40.71
CA PHE A 23 -10.42 -27.12 -41.21
C PHE A 23 -11.89 -26.69 -41.25
N VAL A 24 -12.37 -25.94 -40.24
CA VAL A 24 -13.74 -25.40 -40.23
C VAL A 24 -13.92 -24.31 -41.29
N MET A 25 -12.89 -23.48 -41.52
CA MET A 25 -12.87 -22.52 -42.63
C MET A 25 -12.89 -23.24 -43.97
N TYR A 26 -12.13 -24.32 -44.12
CA TYR A 26 -12.18 -25.22 -45.27
C TYR A 26 -13.63 -25.74 -45.49
N GLU A 27 -14.28 -26.31 -44.47
CA GLU A 27 -15.65 -26.85 -44.58
C GLU A 27 -16.70 -25.80 -44.99
N LYS A 28 -16.60 -24.57 -44.48
CA LYS A 28 -17.59 -23.50 -44.73
C LYS A 28 -17.34 -22.75 -46.04
N ILE A 29 -16.09 -22.41 -46.35
CA ILE A 29 -15.73 -21.55 -47.49
C ILE A 29 -15.66 -22.37 -48.78
N ILE A 30 -15.11 -23.59 -48.77
CA ILE A 30 -14.98 -24.38 -50.01
C ILE A 30 -16.33 -24.94 -50.48
N ARG A 31 -17.31 -25.07 -49.58
CA ARG A 31 -18.70 -25.37 -49.96
C ARG A 31 -19.38 -24.28 -50.79
N THR A 32 -18.97 -23.02 -50.65
CA THR A 32 -19.64 -21.86 -51.30
C THR A 32 -18.74 -21.12 -52.30
N ARG A 33 -17.42 -21.12 -52.11
CA ARG A 33 -16.40 -20.46 -52.97
C ARG A 33 -15.08 -21.24 -52.96
N LYS A 34 -15.03 -22.36 -53.70
CA LYS A 34 -13.89 -23.31 -53.76
C LYS A 34 -12.52 -22.63 -53.93
N ILE A 35 -12.38 -21.74 -54.91
CA ILE A 35 -11.10 -21.08 -55.24
C ILE A 35 -10.58 -20.26 -54.06
N LEU A 36 -11.44 -19.46 -53.43
CA LEU A 36 -11.05 -18.59 -52.31
C LEU A 36 -10.57 -19.39 -51.10
N GLY A 37 -11.20 -20.53 -50.81
CA GLY A 37 -10.79 -21.40 -49.71
C GLY A 37 -9.42 -22.05 -49.92
N PHE A 38 -9.12 -22.52 -51.15
CA PHE A 38 -7.79 -23.03 -51.49
C PHE A 38 -6.72 -21.94 -51.45
N VAL A 39 -7.03 -20.74 -51.93
CA VAL A 39 -6.11 -19.59 -51.88
C VAL A 39 -5.78 -19.21 -50.43
N LEU A 40 -6.78 -19.11 -49.55
CA LEU A 40 -6.55 -18.77 -48.14
C LEU A 40 -5.74 -19.83 -47.39
N MET A 41 -6.05 -21.12 -47.62
CA MET A 41 -5.30 -22.22 -47.00
C MET A 41 -3.86 -22.27 -47.54
N GLY A 42 -3.70 -22.11 -48.85
CA GLY A 42 -2.40 -22.00 -49.50
C GLY A 42 -1.58 -20.84 -48.94
N PHE A 43 -2.19 -19.67 -48.76
CA PHE A 43 -1.53 -18.49 -48.18
C PHE A 43 -1.02 -18.74 -46.75
N VAL A 44 -1.85 -19.31 -45.86
CA VAL A 44 -1.46 -19.61 -44.48
C VAL A 44 -0.33 -20.64 -44.43
N LEU A 45 -0.43 -21.71 -45.22
CA LEU A 45 0.62 -22.74 -45.28
C LEU A 45 1.93 -22.18 -45.86
N LEU A 46 1.86 -21.42 -46.96
CA LEU A 46 3.01 -20.79 -47.59
C LEU A 46 3.70 -19.81 -46.63
N PHE A 47 2.95 -18.94 -45.96
CA PHE A 47 3.50 -18.01 -44.99
C PHE A 47 4.15 -18.73 -43.80
N THR A 48 3.49 -19.75 -43.25
CA THR A 48 3.99 -20.51 -42.10
C THR A 48 5.26 -21.27 -42.46
N LEU A 49 5.29 -21.90 -43.63
CA LEU A 49 6.44 -22.60 -44.17
C LEU A 49 7.60 -21.63 -44.44
N HIS A 50 7.32 -20.51 -45.12
CA HIS A 50 8.31 -19.48 -45.42
C HIS A 50 8.95 -18.93 -44.15
N TYR A 51 8.15 -18.52 -43.15
CA TYR A 51 8.67 -18.00 -41.88
C TYR A 51 9.50 -19.05 -41.14
N SER A 52 9.06 -20.30 -41.13
CA SER A 52 9.76 -21.41 -40.48
C SER A 52 11.13 -21.68 -41.15
N LEU A 53 11.19 -21.67 -42.48
CA LEU A 53 12.44 -21.81 -43.23
C LEU A 53 13.36 -20.60 -43.04
N ALA A 54 12.81 -19.39 -43.05
CA ALA A 54 13.54 -18.15 -42.77
C ALA A 54 14.16 -18.15 -41.36
N PHE A 55 13.42 -18.63 -40.37
CA PHE A 55 13.91 -18.76 -39.00
C PHE A 55 15.00 -19.83 -38.86
N LEU A 56 14.82 -21.00 -39.47
CA LEU A 56 15.83 -22.06 -39.47
C LEU A 56 17.13 -21.61 -40.15
N ASN A 57 17.04 -20.76 -41.17
CA ASN A 57 18.20 -20.24 -41.89
C ASN A 57 19.11 -19.31 -41.06
N ILE A 58 18.64 -18.85 -39.90
CA ILE A 58 19.49 -18.13 -38.95
C ILE A 58 20.62 -19.04 -38.45
N TYR A 59 20.34 -20.32 -38.21
CA TYR A 59 21.32 -21.26 -37.65
C TYR A 59 22.22 -21.93 -38.71
N SER A 60 22.04 -21.61 -39.99
CA SER A 60 22.78 -22.26 -41.10
C SER A 60 24.18 -21.71 -41.34
N GLY A 61 24.66 -20.73 -40.58
CA GLY A 61 26.03 -20.23 -40.74
C GLY A 61 26.54 -19.49 -39.50
N HIS A 62 27.66 -18.77 -39.64
CA HIS A 62 28.40 -18.25 -38.50
C HIS A 62 27.60 -17.26 -37.65
N HIS A 63 27.65 -17.46 -36.33
CA HIS A 63 27.02 -16.57 -35.35
C HIS A 63 27.68 -15.18 -35.36
N PRO A 64 26.94 -14.06 -35.31
CA PRO A 64 27.52 -12.71 -35.35
C PRO A 64 28.62 -12.46 -34.32
N SER A 65 28.47 -12.94 -33.08
CA SER A 65 29.52 -12.81 -32.05
C SER A 65 30.80 -13.57 -32.39
N LYS A 66 30.71 -14.67 -33.13
CA LYS A 66 31.89 -15.41 -33.61
C LYS A 66 32.56 -14.65 -34.75
N GLN A 67 31.79 -14.07 -35.68
CA GLN A 67 32.33 -13.22 -36.73
C GLN A 67 33.05 -11.99 -36.16
N ALA A 68 32.50 -11.36 -35.10
CA ALA A 68 33.17 -10.27 -34.40
C ALA A 68 34.49 -10.70 -33.73
N SER A 69 34.52 -11.90 -33.14
CA SER A 69 35.74 -12.49 -32.56
C SER A 69 36.81 -12.79 -33.61
N ASP A 70 36.40 -13.35 -34.76
CA ASP A 70 37.31 -13.62 -35.88
C ASP A 70 37.86 -12.30 -36.46
N TRP A 71 36.97 -11.30 -36.65
CA TRP A 71 37.37 -9.97 -37.09
C TRP A 71 38.36 -9.30 -36.13
N LEU A 72 38.08 -9.33 -34.81
CA LEU A 72 39.01 -8.80 -33.81
C LEU A 72 40.35 -9.53 -33.86
N SER A 73 40.35 -10.85 -33.96
CA SER A 73 41.59 -11.64 -34.06
C SER A 73 42.46 -11.26 -35.26
N GLU A 74 41.86 -10.74 -36.33
CA GLU A 74 42.56 -10.27 -37.53
C GLU A 74 42.93 -8.78 -37.50
N ASN A 75 42.25 -7.96 -36.68
CA ASN A 75 42.31 -6.50 -36.71
C ASN A 75 42.70 -5.84 -35.38
N SER A 76 43.15 -6.61 -34.39
CA SER A 76 43.62 -6.13 -33.07
C SER A 76 45.08 -6.52 -32.78
N GLU A 77 45.76 -5.76 -31.94
CA GLU A 77 47.10 -6.01 -31.45
C GLU A 77 47.11 -6.71 -30.07
N GLU A 78 48.18 -7.44 -29.76
CA GLU A 78 48.29 -8.13 -28.47
C GLU A 78 48.38 -7.13 -27.31
N GLY A 79 47.48 -7.27 -26.33
CA GLY A 79 47.43 -6.43 -25.14
C GLY A 79 46.35 -5.36 -25.15
N GLU A 80 45.69 -5.12 -26.28
CA GLU A 80 44.55 -4.18 -26.40
C GLU A 80 43.37 -4.60 -25.51
N VAL A 81 42.61 -3.62 -25.04
CA VAL A 81 41.57 -3.74 -24.02
C VAL A 81 40.18 -3.65 -24.64
N ILE A 82 39.30 -4.60 -24.29
CA ILE A 82 37.90 -4.63 -24.69
C ILE A 82 36.99 -4.27 -23.52
N ALA A 83 36.11 -3.29 -23.75
CA ALA A 83 34.94 -3.03 -22.92
C ALA A 83 33.67 -3.62 -23.55
N GLN A 84 32.76 -4.11 -22.71
CA GLN A 84 31.46 -4.64 -23.14
C GLN A 84 30.38 -4.30 -22.12
N GLU A 85 29.11 -4.32 -22.52
CA GLU A 85 28.00 -4.00 -21.63
C GLU A 85 27.69 -5.12 -20.62
N HIS A 86 27.22 -4.71 -19.43
CA HIS A 86 26.68 -5.63 -18.44
C HIS A 86 25.35 -6.23 -18.94
N TRP A 87 25.03 -7.46 -18.52
CA TRP A 87 23.87 -8.27 -18.95
C TRP A 87 23.95 -9.05 -20.26
N ASP A 88 24.88 -8.74 -21.18
CA ASP A 88 25.02 -9.49 -22.42
C ASP A 88 25.97 -10.70 -22.32
N GLU A 89 25.80 -11.66 -23.22
CA GLU A 89 26.78 -12.73 -23.40
C GLU A 89 28.04 -12.14 -24.03
N GLY A 90 29.22 -12.49 -23.51
CA GLY A 90 30.48 -11.97 -24.05
C GLY A 90 30.83 -12.62 -25.39
N ILE A 91 31.74 -12.01 -26.15
CA ILE A 91 32.25 -12.60 -27.38
C ILE A 91 33.18 -13.80 -27.11
N PRO A 92 33.14 -14.88 -27.91
CA PRO A 92 33.91 -16.09 -27.66
C PRO A 92 35.39 -15.95 -28.06
N HIS A 93 36.31 -16.35 -27.18
CA HIS A 93 37.75 -16.60 -27.45
C HIS A 93 38.46 -15.62 -28.40
N VAL A 94 38.76 -14.40 -27.95
CA VAL A 94 39.77 -13.54 -28.62
C VAL A 94 41.10 -13.67 -27.88
N LYS A 95 42.08 -14.31 -28.52
CA LYS A 95 43.38 -14.62 -27.91
C LYS A 95 44.27 -13.38 -27.98
N GLY A 96 44.87 -12.98 -26.85
CA GLY A 96 45.79 -11.83 -26.79
C GLY A 96 45.17 -10.52 -26.32
N LEU A 97 43.84 -10.43 -26.17
CA LEU A 97 43.15 -9.21 -25.70
C LEU A 97 42.78 -9.26 -24.22
N LYS A 98 42.77 -8.10 -23.56
CA LYS A 98 42.38 -7.94 -22.16
C LYS A 98 40.92 -7.54 -22.05
N LEU A 99 40.11 -8.36 -21.37
CA LEU A 99 38.71 -8.04 -21.13
C LEU A 99 38.56 -7.19 -19.86
N GLN A 100 37.92 -6.03 -19.99
CA GLN A 100 37.63 -5.14 -18.87
C GLN A 100 36.33 -5.54 -18.15
N ASP A 101 36.15 -5.02 -16.93
CA ASP A 101 34.88 -5.04 -16.22
C ASP A 101 33.75 -4.48 -17.10
N ARG A 102 32.57 -5.09 -17.01
CA ARG A 102 31.43 -4.74 -17.85
C ARG A 102 30.84 -3.37 -17.48
N LEU A 103 30.29 -2.67 -18.48
CA LEU A 103 29.64 -1.37 -18.29
C LEU A 103 28.24 -1.56 -17.68
N GLU A 104 28.04 -1.12 -16.44
CA GLU A 104 26.80 -1.27 -15.66
C GLU A 104 25.72 -0.24 -16.07
N MET A 105 25.33 -0.25 -17.34
CA MET A 105 24.46 0.78 -17.93
C MET A 105 23.02 0.83 -17.36
N TYR A 106 22.49 -0.27 -16.79
CA TYR A 106 21.16 -0.29 -16.17
C TYR A 106 21.07 0.35 -14.78
N GLU A 107 22.20 0.57 -14.10
CA GLU A 107 22.21 1.25 -12.79
C GLU A 107 21.71 2.69 -12.92
N PRO A 108 21.03 3.27 -11.90
CA PRO A 108 20.58 4.65 -11.95
C PRO A 108 21.71 5.64 -12.29
N ASP A 109 21.41 6.65 -13.11
CA ASP A 109 22.38 7.66 -13.51
C ASP A 109 22.91 8.42 -12.28
N SER A 110 24.22 8.31 -12.04
CA SER A 110 24.90 8.96 -10.93
C SER A 110 26.32 9.35 -11.33
N VAL A 111 26.90 10.32 -10.60
CA VAL A 111 28.29 10.73 -10.81
C VAL A 111 29.24 9.54 -10.61
N ARG A 112 28.97 8.68 -9.62
CA ARG A 112 29.77 7.48 -9.34
C ARG A 112 29.74 6.48 -10.50
N LYS A 113 28.56 6.21 -11.07
CA LYS A 113 28.39 5.34 -12.24
C LYS A 113 29.22 5.85 -13.42
N PHE A 114 29.03 7.11 -13.80
CA PHE A 114 29.72 7.65 -14.98
C PHE A 114 31.21 7.90 -14.73
N SER A 115 31.65 8.14 -13.49
CA SER A 115 33.08 8.16 -13.15
C SER A 115 33.75 6.80 -13.42
N LYS A 116 33.06 5.70 -13.09
CA LYS A 116 33.54 4.34 -13.40
C LYS A 116 33.52 4.08 -14.91
N ILE A 117 32.39 4.32 -15.58
CA ILE A 117 32.20 4.05 -17.01
C ILE A 117 33.17 4.84 -17.88
N THR A 118 33.33 6.14 -17.65
CA THR A 118 34.25 6.98 -18.44
C THR A 118 35.72 6.59 -18.24
N ARG A 119 36.08 6.04 -17.07
CA ARG A 119 37.43 5.49 -16.84
C ARG A 119 37.62 4.17 -17.57
N GLN A 120 36.55 3.39 -17.66
CA GLN A 120 36.57 2.16 -18.45
C GLN A 120 36.77 2.48 -19.94
N LEU A 121 36.00 3.42 -20.47
CA LEU A 121 36.13 3.91 -21.85
C LEU A 121 37.51 4.52 -22.15
N GLU A 122 38.09 5.32 -21.25
CA GLU A 122 39.46 5.84 -21.46
C GLU A 122 40.49 4.71 -21.66
N GLN A 123 40.30 3.57 -20.99
CA GLN A 123 41.24 2.45 -21.02
C GLN A 123 40.95 1.43 -22.13
N ALA A 124 39.80 1.53 -22.81
CA ALA A 124 39.34 0.52 -23.76
C ALA A 124 39.64 0.93 -25.20
N ASP A 125 40.39 0.09 -25.90
CA ASP A 125 40.69 0.25 -27.32
C ASP A 125 39.48 -0.13 -28.18
N PHE A 126 38.70 -1.13 -27.73
CA PHE A 126 37.44 -1.53 -28.36
C PHE A 126 36.26 -1.51 -27.39
N LEU A 127 35.11 -1.07 -27.88
CA LEU A 127 33.82 -1.17 -27.20
C LEU A 127 32.88 -2.05 -28.01
N ILE A 128 32.32 -3.08 -27.38
CA ILE A 128 31.47 -4.08 -28.05
C ILE A 128 30.04 -4.01 -27.51
N LEU A 129 29.10 -3.76 -28.41
CA LEU A 129 27.67 -3.91 -28.17
C LEU A 129 27.24 -5.23 -28.82
N VAL A 130 26.98 -6.26 -28.00
CA VAL A 130 26.67 -7.60 -28.52
C VAL A 130 25.22 -7.70 -28.99
N THR A 131 24.32 -6.96 -28.34
CA THR A 131 22.88 -7.04 -28.61
C THR A 131 22.28 -5.63 -28.58
N ASN A 132 21.02 -5.52 -29.03
CA ASN A 132 20.25 -4.28 -28.93
C ASN A 132 19.60 -4.05 -27.56
N ARG A 133 19.83 -4.94 -26.58
CA ARG A 133 19.13 -4.94 -25.29
C ARG A 133 19.20 -3.60 -24.58
N LEU A 134 20.38 -3.01 -24.41
CA LEU A 134 20.54 -1.82 -23.57
C LEU A 134 20.26 -0.55 -24.36
N TYR A 135 20.87 -0.39 -25.53
CA TYR A 135 20.69 0.83 -26.33
C TYR A 135 19.30 0.98 -26.93
N ALA A 136 18.52 -0.11 -27.14
CA ALA A 136 17.13 0.00 -27.61
C ALA A 136 16.10 0.16 -26.47
N THR A 137 16.50 0.00 -25.20
CA THR A 137 15.59 0.10 -24.04
C THR A 137 15.84 1.34 -23.19
N ILE A 138 17.09 1.65 -22.86
CA ILE A 138 17.47 2.76 -21.97
C ILE A 138 16.97 4.12 -22.50
N PRO A 139 17.14 4.47 -23.79
CA PRO A 139 16.66 5.76 -24.33
C PRO A 139 15.15 5.97 -24.24
N ARG A 140 14.36 4.88 -24.19
CA ARG A 140 12.89 4.94 -24.04
C ARG A 140 12.47 5.42 -22.65
N LEU A 141 13.40 5.42 -21.70
CA LEU A 141 13.22 5.82 -20.31
C LEU A 141 14.07 7.07 -19.99
N GLY A 142 14.12 8.04 -20.90
CA GLY A 142 14.98 9.23 -20.81
C GLY A 142 14.80 10.07 -19.55
N GLU A 143 13.64 10.01 -18.86
CA GLU A 143 13.47 10.66 -17.55
C GLU A 143 14.27 9.98 -16.43
N ARG A 144 14.41 8.65 -16.49
CA ARG A 144 15.15 7.84 -15.53
C ARG A 144 16.64 7.75 -15.88
N TYR A 145 16.97 7.76 -17.16
CA TYR A 145 18.32 7.57 -17.68
C TYR A 145 18.76 8.69 -18.65
N PRO A 146 18.68 9.98 -18.25
CA PRO A 146 18.95 11.10 -19.15
C PRO A 146 20.40 11.15 -19.65
N ILE A 147 21.35 10.73 -18.82
CA ILE A 147 22.78 10.74 -19.15
C ILE A 147 23.16 9.47 -19.90
N SER A 148 22.61 8.31 -19.54
CA SER A 148 22.84 7.09 -20.33
C SER A 148 22.25 7.19 -21.74
N THR A 149 21.09 7.85 -21.89
CA THR A 149 20.51 8.19 -23.20
C THR A 149 21.47 9.07 -24.00
N ASN A 150 22.02 10.11 -23.36
CA ASN A 150 23.00 10.99 -24.01
C ASN A 150 24.29 10.26 -24.39
N TYR A 151 24.75 9.32 -23.56
CA TYR A 151 25.89 8.46 -23.85
C TYR A 151 25.69 7.67 -25.15
N TYR A 152 24.56 6.95 -25.32
CA TYR A 152 24.32 6.19 -26.55
C TYR A 152 24.21 7.08 -27.79
N ARG A 153 23.58 8.25 -27.65
CA ARG A 153 23.51 9.23 -28.73
C ARG A 153 24.91 9.68 -29.16
N LEU A 154 25.76 10.09 -28.22
CA LEU A 154 27.12 10.53 -28.54
C LEU A 154 28.01 9.39 -29.03
N LEU A 155 27.78 8.16 -28.57
CA LEU A 155 28.47 6.97 -29.06
C LEU A 155 28.16 6.74 -30.54
N PHE A 156 26.89 6.75 -30.92
CA PHE A 156 26.48 6.51 -32.30
C PHE A 156 26.77 7.68 -33.24
N GLU A 157 26.82 8.91 -32.74
CA GLU A 157 27.34 10.08 -33.48
C GLU A 157 28.88 10.07 -33.62
N GLY A 158 29.60 9.09 -33.05
CA GLY A 158 31.07 9.03 -33.05
C GLY A 158 31.77 10.05 -32.14
N ARG A 159 31.00 10.87 -31.41
CA ARG A 159 31.50 12.00 -30.60
C ARG A 159 32.15 11.60 -29.29
N LEU A 160 32.02 10.33 -28.89
CA LEU A 160 32.80 9.77 -27.77
C LEU A 160 34.20 9.31 -28.18
N GLY A 161 34.61 9.52 -29.44
CA GLY A 161 35.90 9.06 -29.94
C GLY A 161 35.92 7.60 -30.40
N TYR A 162 34.76 6.97 -30.42
CA TYR A 162 34.57 5.58 -30.82
C TYR A 162 33.87 5.53 -32.19
N GLU A 163 34.49 4.89 -33.17
CA GLU A 163 33.93 4.71 -34.51
C GLU A 163 33.53 3.26 -34.76
N LEU A 164 32.40 3.03 -35.43
CA LEU A 164 31.94 1.69 -35.75
C LEU A 164 32.83 1.08 -36.85
N VAL A 165 33.62 0.07 -36.48
CA VAL A 165 34.58 -0.59 -37.38
C VAL A 165 34.09 -1.95 -37.87
N PHE A 166 33.14 -2.57 -37.16
CA PHE A 166 32.55 -3.84 -37.57
C PHE A 166 31.10 -3.96 -37.10
N HIS A 167 30.24 -4.46 -37.99
CA HIS A 167 28.85 -4.77 -37.68
C HIS A 167 28.45 -6.10 -38.34
N ALA A 168 27.89 -7.01 -37.54
CA ALA A 168 27.34 -8.26 -38.02
C ALA A 168 25.95 -8.53 -37.41
N GLN A 169 25.04 -9.01 -38.25
CA GLN A 169 23.71 -9.43 -37.84
C GLN A 169 23.21 -10.57 -38.72
N ARG A 170 22.26 -11.35 -38.20
CA ARG A 170 21.68 -12.47 -38.96
C ARG A 170 20.20 -12.64 -38.70
N GLN A 171 19.38 -12.03 -39.54
CA GLN A 171 17.93 -11.98 -39.39
C GLN A 171 17.23 -13.19 -40.01
N PRO A 172 16.00 -13.54 -39.59
CA PRO A 172 15.20 -14.56 -40.28
C PRO A 172 15.02 -14.18 -41.76
N SER A 173 15.63 -14.94 -42.67
CA SER A 173 15.66 -14.62 -44.10
C SER A 173 15.60 -15.88 -44.96
N PHE A 174 14.73 -15.89 -45.97
CA PHE A 174 14.64 -16.95 -46.96
C PHE A 174 14.18 -16.41 -48.31
N LEU A 175 14.76 -16.92 -49.42
CA LEU A 175 14.42 -16.51 -50.79
C LEU A 175 14.38 -14.99 -51.04
N GLY A 176 15.27 -14.23 -50.40
CA GLY A 176 15.35 -12.77 -50.56
C GLY A 176 14.30 -11.98 -49.79
N ILE A 177 13.48 -12.63 -48.96
CA ILE A 177 12.54 -11.99 -48.02
C ILE A 177 13.13 -12.07 -46.62
N THR A 178 13.33 -10.93 -45.96
CA THR A 178 13.90 -10.84 -44.61
C THR A 178 12.91 -10.21 -43.64
N TYR A 179 12.68 -10.88 -42.52
CA TYR A 179 11.92 -10.35 -41.39
C TYR A 179 12.87 -9.53 -40.53
N PHE A 180 12.84 -8.21 -40.69
CA PHE A 180 13.79 -7.30 -40.05
C PHE A 180 13.12 -6.46 -38.98
N GLU A 181 13.69 -6.46 -37.79
CA GLU A 181 13.29 -5.57 -36.71
C GLU A 181 14.32 -4.45 -36.60
N ASP A 182 13.90 -3.21 -36.89
CA ASP A 182 14.78 -2.05 -36.73
C ASP A 182 14.86 -1.64 -35.24
N PRO A 183 16.03 -1.79 -34.58
CA PRO A 183 16.19 -1.44 -33.18
C PRO A 183 16.10 0.08 -32.92
N PHE A 184 16.34 0.91 -33.95
CA PHE A 184 16.31 2.37 -33.85
C PHE A 184 14.91 2.95 -34.03
N ALA A 185 13.96 2.20 -34.62
CA ALA A 185 12.60 2.68 -34.88
C ALA A 185 11.80 3.08 -33.63
N ARG A 186 12.28 2.73 -32.42
CA ARG A 186 11.63 3.01 -31.13
C ARG A 186 12.33 4.07 -30.28
N ILE A 187 13.44 4.61 -30.74
CA ILE A 187 14.29 5.52 -29.98
C ILE A 187 14.64 6.74 -30.82
N ASP A 188 14.73 7.90 -30.17
CA ASP A 188 15.10 9.17 -30.82
C ASP A 188 16.64 9.32 -30.82
N ILE A 189 17.32 8.33 -31.40
CA ILE A 189 18.77 8.29 -31.55
C ILE A 189 19.10 7.83 -32.96
N GLU A 190 19.98 8.56 -33.63
CA GLU A 190 20.46 8.20 -34.96
C GLU A 190 21.34 6.93 -34.91
N LYS A 191 21.27 6.13 -35.96
CA LYS A 191 22.11 4.94 -36.12
C LYS A 191 23.57 5.36 -36.36
N PRO A 192 24.56 4.53 -35.95
CA PRO A 192 25.96 4.82 -36.22
C PRO A 192 26.30 4.72 -37.71
N ASP A 193 27.22 5.56 -38.16
CA ASP A 193 27.82 5.47 -39.49
C ASP A 193 28.49 4.10 -39.67
N GLY A 194 28.16 3.40 -40.76
CA GLY A 194 28.58 2.01 -40.98
C GLY A 194 27.58 0.95 -40.53
N PHE A 195 26.41 1.32 -39.99
CA PHE A 195 25.33 0.36 -39.73
C PHE A 195 24.72 -0.17 -41.03
N ILE A 196 24.82 -1.48 -41.25
CA ILE A 196 24.41 -2.14 -42.50
C ILE A 196 23.01 -2.75 -42.37
N TYR A 197 22.07 -2.31 -43.22
CA TYR A 197 20.74 -2.95 -43.32
C TYR A 197 20.81 -4.27 -44.09
N PRO A 198 19.94 -5.26 -43.78
CA PRO A 198 19.86 -6.48 -44.56
C PRO A 198 19.46 -6.18 -46.01
N SER A 199 20.02 -6.92 -46.97
CA SER A 199 19.64 -6.84 -48.38
C SER A 199 18.41 -7.69 -48.68
N GLY A 200 17.51 -7.22 -49.55
CA GLY A 200 16.34 -7.97 -50.01
C GLY A 200 15.02 -7.25 -49.77
N PHE A 201 13.90 -7.97 -49.88
CA PHE A 201 12.58 -7.47 -49.51
C PHE A 201 12.42 -7.53 -47.98
N LEU A 202 12.37 -6.37 -47.33
CA LEU A 202 12.27 -6.25 -45.88
C LEU A 202 10.80 -6.25 -45.44
N ILE A 203 10.48 -7.12 -44.49
CA ILE A 203 9.22 -7.11 -43.74
C ILE A 203 9.52 -6.52 -42.37
N ASP A 204 9.24 -5.23 -42.20
CA ASP A 204 9.48 -4.43 -41.00
C ASP A 204 8.19 -3.96 -40.30
N TRP A 205 7.02 -4.23 -40.89
CA TRP A 205 5.70 -3.80 -40.40
C TRP A 205 5.01 -4.82 -39.47
N LEU A 206 5.60 -5.97 -39.20
CA LEU A 206 5.04 -7.00 -38.32
C LEU A 206 5.21 -6.70 -36.81
N GLY A 207 5.72 -5.51 -36.49
CA GLY A 207 6.01 -5.10 -35.12
C GLY A 207 7.36 -5.65 -34.66
N TRP A 208 7.47 -5.97 -33.38
CA TRP A 208 8.75 -6.27 -32.73
C TRP A 208 8.68 -7.63 -32.06
N ALA A 209 9.76 -8.40 -32.17
CA ALA A 209 9.84 -9.68 -31.50
C ALA A 209 10.05 -9.48 -29.99
N ASP A 210 9.68 -10.49 -29.21
CA ASP A 210 10.07 -10.56 -27.81
C ASP A 210 11.61 -10.59 -27.72
N GLU A 211 12.16 -9.99 -26.65
CA GLU A 211 13.61 -9.92 -26.43
C GLU A 211 14.28 -11.31 -26.51
N SER A 212 13.54 -12.37 -26.17
CA SER A 212 14.02 -13.75 -26.27
C SER A 212 14.43 -14.18 -27.67
N PHE A 213 13.89 -13.55 -28.71
CA PHE A 213 14.17 -13.85 -30.12
C PHE A 213 15.35 -13.00 -30.64
N ASN A 214 15.33 -11.69 -30.43
CA ASN A 214 16.33 -10.79 -31.03
C ASN A 214 17.67 -10.79 -30.28
N VAL A 215 17.69 -10.95 -28.95
CA VAL A 215 18.93 -10.97 -28.17
C VAL A 215 19.68 -12.30 -28.28
N TYR A 216 18.96 -13.42 -28.30
CA TYR A 216 19.60 -14.75 -28.22
C TYR A 216 19.73 -15.46 -29.55
N ASP A 217 18.71 -15.40 -30.42
CA ASP A 217 18.70 -16.22 -31.63
C ASP A 217 19.29 -15.46 -32.83
N HIS A 218 19.21 -14.13 -32.86
CA HIS A 218 19.78 -13.29 -33.93
C HIS A 218 20.34 -11.93 -33.45
N PRO A 219 21.41 -11.94 -32.62
CA PRO A 219 21.98 -10.71 -32.08
C PRO A 219 22.55 -9.79 -33.17
N GLN A 220 22.58 -8.49 -32.85
CA GLN A 220 23.19 -7.45 -33.67
C GLN A 220 24.47 -6.96 -32.98
N VAL A 221 25.61 -7.45 -33.45
CA VAL A 221 26.91 -7.18 -32.84
C VAL A 221 27.56 -5.99 -33.54
N MET A 222 27.91 -4.98 -32.77
CA MET A 222 28.66 -3.80 -33.20
C MET A 222 29.97 -3.70 -32.41
N VAL A 223 31.08 -3.53 -33.12
CA VAL A 223 32.41 -3.28 -32.54
C VAL A 223 32.82 -1.86 -32.90
N PHE A 224 33.06 -1.06 -31.88
CA PHE A 224 33.56 0.29 -32.00
C PHE A 224 35.03 0.34 -31.60
N LYS A 225 35.86 1.07 -32.35
CA LYS A 225 37.28 1.28 -32.06
C LYS A 225 37.50 2.71 -31.55
N ASN A 226 38.32 2.85 -30.52
CA ASN A 226 38.68 4.14 -29.94
C ASN A 226 39.76 4.82 -30.77
N GLU A 227 39.36 5.75 -31.63
CA GLU A 227 40.29 6.50 -32.50
C GLU A 227 40.76 7.80 -31.83
N ALA A 228 39.93 8.43 -30.99
CA ALA A 228 40.25 9.74 -30.42
C ALA A 228 40.98 9.70 -29.06
N ASN A 229 40.99 8.55 -28.36
CA ASN A 229 41.69 8.36 -27.08
C ASN A 229 41.36 9.44 -26.01
N LEU A 230 40.10 9.81 -25.92
CA LEU A 230 39.63 10.88 -25.02
C LEU A 230 39.87 10.53 -23.55
N LYS A 231 40.28 11.53 -22.77
CA LYS A 231 40.53 11.38 -21.33
C LYS A 231 39.24 11.33 -20.53
N ASN A 232 39.29 10.71 -19.34
CA ASN A 232 38.13 10.59 -18.44
C ASN A 232 37.38 11.92 -18.23
N TYR A 233 38.10 13.02 -18.02
CA TYR A 233 37.48 14.33 -17.79
C TYR A 233 36.74 14.86 -19.03
N GLU A 234 37.27 14.62 -20.24
CA GLU A 234 36.67 15.03 -21.52
C GLU A 234 35.40 14.23 -21.78
N LEU A 235 35.45 12.91 -21.55
CA LEU A 235 34.29 12.04 -21.65
C LEU A 235 33.19 12.44 -20.65
N MET A 236 33.56 12.77 -19.40
CA MET A 236 32.60 13.25 -18.40
C MET A 236 31.96 14.59 -18.79
N GLU A 237 32.70 15.48 -19.46
CA GLU A 237 32.20 16.75 -19.96
C GLU A 237 31.27 16.57 -21.17
N LEU A 238 31.66 15.77 -22.15
CA LEU A 238 30.88 15.48 -23.37
C LEU A 238 29.56 14.78 -23.06
N ILE A 239 29.60 13.74 -22.23
CA ILE A 239 28.41 13.02 -21.75
C ILE A 239 27.55 13.92 -20.84
N ASN A 240 28.06 15.11 -20.50
CA ASN A 240 27.39 16.16 -19.75
C ASN A 240 27.06 15.73 -18.32
N VAL A 241 27.95 14.97 -17.69
CA VAL A 241 27.85 14.54 -16.28
C VAL A 241 27.78 15.77 -15.37
N GLY A 242 28.45 16.87 -15.73
CA GLY A 242 28.34 18.16 -15.03
C GLY A 242 26.93 18.77 -15.06
N SER A 243 26.10 18.46 -16.06
CA SER A 243 24.68 18.85 -16.06
C SER A 243 23.81 18.02 -15.16
N LEU A 244 24.24 16.86 -14.64
CA LEU A 244 23.53 16.27 -13.49
C LEU A 244 23.45 17.34 -12.41
N ASN A 245 24.57 17.97 -12.03
CA ASN A 245 24.56 19.07 -11.07
C ASN A 245 23.78 20.30 -11.56
N LYS A 246 23.95 20.79 -12.80
CA LYS A 246 23.24 22.01 -13.27
C LYS A 246 21.74 21.83 -13.53
N LYS A 247 21.31 20.70 -14.09
CA LYS A 247 19.89 20.37 -14.35
C LYS A 247 19.20 19.96 -13.03
N LEU A 248 19.94 19.38 -12.06
CA LEU A 248 19.54 19.26 -10.65
C LEU A 248 19.54 20.61 -9.90
N MET A 249 20.27 21.63 -10.34
CA MET A 249 20.23 22.97 -9.72
C MET A 249 19.17 23.91 -10.34
N LYS A 250 18.75 23.73 -11.60
CA LYS A 250 17.81 24.65 -12.30
C LYS A 250 16.33 24.61 -11.88
N SER A 251 15.98 23.89 -10.82
CA SER A 251 14.64 23.95 -10.21
C SER A 251 14.70 24.88 -9.01
N GLU A 252 14.80 26.18 -9.26
CA GLU A 252 14.69 27.22 -8.23
C GLU A 252 13.24 27.38 -7.73
N LYS A 253 12.58 26.29 -7.36
CA LYS A 253 11.52 26.40 -6.37
C LYS A 253 12.20 26.34 -5.02
N GLN A 254 12.28 27.50 -4.36
CA GLN A 254 12.64 27.61 -2.96
C GLN A 254 11.85 26.55 -2.17
N ALA A 255 12.49 25.84 -1.23
CA ALA A 255 11.85 24.78 -0.46
C ALA A 255 10.51 25.27 0.13
N GLY A 256 9.39 24.75 -0.39
CA GLY A 256 8.06 24.97 0.20
C GLY A 256 7.90 24.22 1.51
N LEU A 257 6.70 24.25 2.10
CA LEU A 257 6.35 23.48 3.30
C LEU A 257 7.23 23.80 4.53
N GLN A 258 7.66 25.07 4.65
CA GLN A 258 8.40 25.59 5.80
C GLN A 258 7.46 26.17 6.85
N LEU A 259 7.86 26.06 8.12
CA LEU A 259 7.21 26.78 9.21
C LEU A 259 7.57 28.27 9.15
N SER A 260 6.61 29.13 9.48
CA SER A 260 6.89 30.54 9.73
C SER A 260 7.79 30.72 10.95
N HIS A 261 8.49 31.86 11.03
CA HIS A 261 9.36 32.18 12.16
C HIS A 261 8.59 32.14 13.51
N ASP A 262 7.38 32.69 13.54
CA ASP A 262 6.52 32.66 14.74
C ASP A 262 6.14 31.23 15.15
N GLN A 263 5.84 30.36 14.18
CA GLN A 263 5.56 28.95 14.47
C GLN A 263 6.80 28.25 15.01
N LEU A 264 7.98 28.46 14.42
CA LEU A 264 9.23 27.88 14.90
C LEU A 264 9.54 28.29 16.35
N THR A 265 9.42 29.57 16.66
CA THR A 265 9.64 30.10 18.01
C THR A 265 8.67 29.45 19.00
N ARG A 266 7.39 29.31 18.66
CA ARG A 266 6.40 28.63 19.50
C ARG A 266 6.67 27.13 19.68
N GLN A 267 7.15 26.44 18.64
CA GLN A 267 7.54 25.02 18.78
C GLN A 267 8.75 24.85 19.70
N ARG A 268 9.64 25.85 19.74
CA ARG A 268 10.86 25.85 20.57
C ARG A 268 10.64 26.31 22.01
N SER A 269 9.51 26.92 22.33
CA SER A 269 9.20 27.40 23.69
C SER A 269 8.52 26.36 24.58
N GLY A 270 8.39 25.11 24.13
CA GLY A 270 7.78 24.03 24.93
C GLY A 270 8.66 23.59 26.12
N GLY A 271 8.07 22.83 27.05
CA GLY A 271 8.78 22.21 28.17
C GLY A 271 9.63 21.01 27.74
N THR A 272 10.13 20.25 28.71
CA THR A 272 10.83 18.99 28.44
C THR A 272 9.85 17.89 28.02
N TRP A 273 10.38 16.80 27.47
CA TRP A 273 9.56 15.67 27.05
C TRP A 273 8.81 15.03 28.23
N ASN A 274 9.46 14.92 29.38
CA ASN A 274 8.84 14.33 30.57
C ASN A 274 7.74 15.20 31.16
N ASP A 275 7.82 16.52 31.03
CA ASP A 275 6.77 17.44 31.49
C ASP A 275 5.43 17.19 30.78
N LEU A 276 5.44 16.51 29.63
CA LEU A 276 4.23 16.12 28.90
C LEU A 276 3.48 14.95 29.53
N PHE A 277 4.11 14.19 30.44
CA PHE A 277 3.56 12.96 31.01
C PHE A 277 3.59 13.01 32.54
N TYR A 278 2.42 12.89 33.17
CA TYR A 278 2.27 13.01 34.62
C TYR A 278 2.16 11.67 35.36
N LEU A 279 2.12 10.53 34.66
CA LEU A 279 2.22 9.23 35.30
C LEU A 279 3.68 8.94 35.62
N SER A 280 3.99 8.79 36.92
CA SER A 280 5.30 8.34 37.37
C SER A 280 5.64 6.96 36.80
N ASP A 281 6.93 6.65 36.66
CA ASP A 281 7.41 5.35 36.18
C ASP A 281 6.79 4.17 36.94
N SER A 282 6.57 4.33 38.26
CA SER A 282 5.93 3.33 39.11
C SER A 282 4.45 3.07 38.78
N LEU A 283 3.75 4.06 38.22
CA LEU A 283 2.35 3.98 37.81
C LEU A 283 2.18 3.57 36.34
N GLN A 284 3.23 3.62 35.52
CA GLN A 284 3.20 3.17 34.12
C GLN A 284 2.81 1.67 34.01
N LYS A 285 2.99 0.85 35.06
CA LYS A 285 2.48 -0.53 35.09
C LYS A 285 0.94 -0.64 35.01
N TYR A 286 0.22 0.44 35.35
CA TYR A 286 -1.25 0.53 35.25
C TYR A 286 -1.71 1.26 33.98
N SER A 287 -0.82 1.51 33.01
CA SER A 287 -1.13 2.22 31.77
C SER A 287 -2.36 1.67 31.03
N VAL A 288 -2.53 0.34 31.02
CA VAL A 288 -3.70 -0.32 30.41
C VAL A 288 -5.01 0.16 31.03
N ILE A 289 -5.04 0.29 32.36
CA ILE A 289 -6.24 0.68 33.12
C ILE A 289 -6.56 2.15 32.86
N PHE A 290 -5.56 3.04 32.99
CA PHE A 290 -5.75 4.47 32.75
C PHE A 290 -6.20 4.75 31.31
N TRP A 291 -5.54 4.13 30.34
CA TRP A 291 -5.88 4.27 28.92
C TRP A 291 -7.32 3.83 28.62
N TYR A 292 -7.70 2.63 29.09
CA TYR A 292 -9.04 2.10 28.87
C TYR A 292 -10.09 2.95 29.59
N PHE A 293 -9.80 3.42 30.81
CA PHE A 293 -10.69 4.29 31.57
C PHE A 293 -10.96 5.63 30.86
N ILE A 294 -9.92 6.28 30.34
CA ILE A 294 -10.07 7.52 29.55
C ILE A 294 -10.91 7.26 28.30
N LEU A 295 -10.68 6.16 27.58
CA LEU A 295 -11.49 5.78 26.42
C LEU A 295 -12.97 5.60 26.79
N GLN A 296 -13.26 5.02 27.96
CA GLN A 296 -14.63 4.89 28.47
C GLN A 296 -15.27 6.23 28.81
N ILE A 297 -14.54 7.14 29.48
CA ILE A 297 -15.03 8.50 29.76
C ILE A 297 -15.41 9.21 28.46
N ILE A 298 -14.51 9.20 27.47
CA ILE A 298 -14.76 9.81 26.16
C ILE A 298 -16.03 9.24 25.52
N GLY A 299 -16.20 7.91 25.59
CA GLY A 299 -17.39 7.23 25.09
C GLY A 299 -18.68 7.57 25.85
N LEU A 300 -18.61 7.80 27.16
CA LEU A 300 -19.76 8.21 27.99
C LEU A 300 -20.16 9.66 27.71
N VAL A 301 -19.17 10.55 27.54
CA VAL A 301 -19.42 11.96 27.18
C VAL A 301 -20.15 12.06 25.85
N ALA A 302 -19.81 11.23 24.85
CA ALA A 302 -20.47 11.22 23.55
C ALA A 302 -21.77 10.41 23.49
N LEU A 303 -22.15 9.72 24.56
CA LEU A 303 -23.29 8.81 24.57
C LEU A 303 -24.63 9.48 24.23
N PRO A 304 -24.97 10.69 24.74
CA PRO A 304 -26.22 11.35 24.36
C PRO A 304 -26.34 11.65 22.86
N PHE A 305 -25.21 12.00 22.21
CA PHE A 305 -25.16 12.17 20.75
C PHE A 305 -25.47 10.85 20.04
N THR A 306 -24.78 9.77 20.40
CA THR A 306 -24.98 8.50 19.71
C THR A 306 -26.37 7.94 19.95
N LEU A 307 -26.90 7.98 21.18
CA LEU A 307 -28.27 7.57 21.48
C LEU A 307 -29.27 8.27 20.56
N ARG A 308 -29.11 9.59 20.35
CA ARG A 308 -30.03 10.34 19.47
C ARG A 308 -29.85 10.01 17.99
N ILE A 309 -28.61 9.96 17.50
CA ILE A 309 -28.29 9.72 16.08
C ILE A 309 -28.71 8.31 15.65
N PHE A 310 -28.42 7.32 16.48
CA PHE A 310 -28.60 5.90 16.21
C PHE A 310 -29.92 5.36 16.79
N TRP A 311 -30.88 6.22 17.12
CA TRP A 311 -32.10 5.83 17.83
C TRP A 311 -32.93 4.75 17.12
N ARG A 312 -32.71 4.49 15.83
CA ARG A 312 -33.44 3.46 15.07
C ARG A 312 -32.85 2.06 15.14
N ILE A 313 -31.58 1.92 15.48
CA ILE A 313 -30.95 0.61 15.63
C ILE A 313 -31.10 0.10 17.08
N PRO A 314 -31.04 -1.23 17.30
CA PRO A 314 -31.23 -1.82 18.63
C PRO A 314 -30.28 -1.31 19.71
N ASP A 315 -28.98 -1.19 19.42
CA ASP A 315 -27.97 -0.74 20.38
C ASP A 315 -27.91 0.78 20.61
N LYS A 316 -28.70 1.55 19.86
CA LYS A 316 -28.74 3.02 19.89
C LYS A 316 -27.35 3.67 19.78
N GLY A 317 -26.37 2.99 19.17
CA GLY A 317 -25.01 3.51 19.05
C GLY A 317 -24.24 3.62 20.38
N TYR A 318 -24.65 2.93 21.44
CA TYR A 318 -23.88 2.86 22.70
C TYR A 318 -22.47 2.31 22.46
N ILE A 319 -22.39 1.27 21.63
CA ILE A 319 -21.14 0.55 21.37
C ILE A 319 -20.12 1.43 20.65
N VAL A 320 -20.58 2.15 19.61
CA VAL A 320 -19.75 3.05 18.80
C VAL A 320 -19.56 4.42 19.45
N SER A 321 -20.06 4.65 20.67
CA SER A 321 -19.89 5.94 21.34
C SER A 321 -18.42 6.25 21.63
N LYS A 322 -17.58 5.23 21.81
CA LYS A 322 -16.13 5.39 22.10
C LYS A 322 -15.39 6.01 20.92
N ILE A 323 -15.61 5.50 19.70
CA ILE A 323 -15.00 6.05 18.50
C ILE A 323 -15.61 7.41 18.11
N VAL A 324 -16.94 7.56 18.23
CA VAL A 324 -17.60 8.84 17.96
C VAL A 324 -17.09 9.91 18.93
N GLY A 325 -16.96 9.59 20.22
CA GLY A 325 -16.41 10.49 21.21
C GLY A 325 -14.96 10.84 20.95
N LEU A 326 -14.11 9.84 20.65
CA LEU A 326 -12.70 10.07 20.35
C LEU A 326 -12.52 11.02 19.16
N ILE A 327 -13.31 10.82 18.11
CA ILE A 327 -13.30 11.69 16.93
C ILE A 327 -13.82 13.09 17.29
N LEU A 328 -14.96 13.22 17.95
CA LEU A 328 -15.53 14.54 18.26
C LEU A 328 -14.60 15.36 19.16
N VAL A 329 -14.03 14.75 20.21
CA VAL A 329 -13.05 15.42 21.09
C VAL A 329 -11.81 15.82 20.30
N SER A 330 -11.31 14.93 19.43
CA SER A 330 -10.13 15.23 18.62
C SER A 330 -10.40 16.33 17.60
N VAL A 331 -11.54 16.33 16.92
CA VAL A 331 -11.90 17.37 15.96
C VAL A 331 -12.08 18.72 16.66
N LEU A 332 -12.76 18.76 17.81
CA LEU A 332 -12.89 19.99 18.60
C LEU A 332 -11.52 20.52 19.05
N THR A 333 -10.65 19.63 19.54
CA THR A 333 -9.27 20.01 19.94
C THR A 333 -8.50 20.55 18.75
N TRP A 334 -8.57 19.87 17.60
CA TRP A 334 -7.88 20.28 16.39
C TRP A 334 -8.36 21.65 15.89
N ILE A 335 -9.66 21.90 15.88
CA ILE A 335 -10.24 23.18 15.47
C ILE A 335 -9.76 24.31 16.39
N ILE A 336 -9.89 24.16 17.71
CA ILE A 336 -9.53 25.22 18.66
C ILE A 336 -8.03 25.57 18.56
N VAL A 337 -7.18 24.57 18.36
CA VAL A 337 -5.73 24.79 18.20
C VAL A 337 -5.39 25.41 16.84
N ASN A 338 -6.00 24.97 15.74
CA ASN A 338 -5.72 25.55 14.41
C ASN A 338 -6.27 26.98 14.26
N LEU A 339 -7.33 27.33 15.00
CA LEU A 339 -7.82 28.70 15.10
C LEU A 339 -6.91 29.60 15.95
N GLY A 340 -5.87 29.06 16.58
CA GLY A 340 -4.93 29.82 17.41
C GLY A 340 -5.50 30.28 18.75
N ILE A 341 -6.61 29.69 19.21
CA ILE A 341 -7.27 30.06 20.47
C ILE A 341 -6.44 29.60 21.66
N ILE A 342 -5.86 28.40 21.58
CA ILE A 342 -5.01 27.82 22.63
C ILE A 342 -3.92 26.96 22.00
N HIS A 343 -2.77 26.86 22.67
CA HIS A 343 -1.72 25.91 22.30
C HIS A 343 -2.15 24.46 22.56
N TYR A 344 -1.65 23.54 21.74
CA TYR A 344 -1.93 22.12 21.93
C TYR A 344 -1.34 21.64 23.27
N GLY A 345 -2.19 21.11 24.13
CA GLY A 345 -1.89 20.70 25.49
C GLY A 345 -3.01 19.85 26.07
N VAL A 346 -2.80 19.28 27.26
CA VAL A 346 -3.86 18.60 28.02
C VAL A 346 -5.04 19.53 28.26
N VAL A 347 -4.78 20.82 28.54
CA VAL A 347 -5.80 21.85 28.74
C VAL A 347 -6.69 22.02 27.51
N ALA A 348 -6.13 22.04 26.29
CA ALA A 348 -6.91 22.15 25.06
C ALA A 348 -7.88 20.96 24.88
N ILE A 349 -7.42 19.76 25.24
CA ILE A 349 -8.23 18.54 25.17
C ILE A 349 -9.33 18.56 26.24
N LEU A 350 -9.02 19.01 27.47
CA LEU A 350 -10.01 19.16 28.54
C LEU A 350 -11.09 20.20 28.21
N ILE A 351 -10.71 21.35 27.62
CA ILE A 351 -11.69 22.34 27.13
C ILE A 351 -12.60 21.70 26.08
N SER A 352 -12.04 20.94 25.14
CA SER A 352 -12.81 20.23 24.12
C SER A 352 -13.75 19.18 24.69
N LEU A 353 -13.33 18.47 25.73
CA LEU A 353 -14.18 17.56 26.51
C LEU A 353 -15.31 18.30 27.21
N CYS A 354 -15.02 19.42 27.88
CA CYS A 354 -16.03 20.26 28.53
C CYS A 354 -17.07 20.78 27.52
N LEU A 355 -16.64 21.26 26.36
CA LEU A 355 -17.54 21.69 25.28
C LEU A 355 -18.43 20.53 24.82
N LEU A 356 -17.87 19.35 24.62
CA LEU A 356 -18.66 18.18 24.24
C LEU A 356 -19.65 17.76 25.34
N ILE A 357 -19.26 17.85 26.62
CA ILE A 357 -20.15 17.61 27.76
C ILE A 357 -21.34 18.56 27.73
N LEU A 358 -21.11 19.87 27.56
CA LEU A 358 -22.18 20.88 27.49
C LEU A 358 -23.15 20.60 26.35
N LEU A 359 -22.63 20.26 25.15
CA LEU A 359 -23.46 19.89 24.01
C LEU A 359 -24.26 18.60 24.27
N SER A 360 -23.62 17.59 24.87
CA SER A 360 -24.25 16.32 25.23
C SER A 360 -25.37 16.49 26.25
N ILE A 361 -25.17 17.36 27.25
CA ILE A 361 -26.20 17.72 28.24
C ILE A 361 -27.40 18.37 27.55
N GLY A 362 -27.18 19.32 26.63
CA GLY A 362 -28.26 19.95 25.85
C GLY A 362 -29.11 18.95 25.05
N ILE A 363 -28.47 17.94 24.46
CA ILE A 363 -29.17 16.86 23.73
C ILE A 363 -29.91 15.93 24.70
N ALA A 364 -29.30 15.60 25.83
CA ALA A 364 -29.89 14.73 26.85
C ALA A 364 -31.16 15.34 27.45
N PHE A 365 -31.19 16.64 27.75
CA PHE A 365 -32.36 17.30 28.33
C PHE A 365 -33.65 17.14 27.52
N GLN A 366 -33.57 17.12 26.18
CA GLN A 366 -34.75 16.94 25.33
C GLN A 366 -35.35 15.53 25.37
N LYS A 367 -34.55 14.52 25.77
CA LYS A 367 -34.89 13.09 25.63
C LYS A 367 -34.46 12.26 26.85
N TYR A 368 -34.28 12.90 28.00
CA TYR A 368 -33.71 12.27 29.19
C TYR A 368 -34.51 11.06 29.65
N GLY A 369 -35.84 11.17 29.72
CA GLY A 369 -36.72 10.06 30.12
C GLY A 369 -36.58 8.83 29.22
N ASP A 370 -36.62 9.03 27.89
CA ASP A 370 -36.47 7.97 26.90
C ASP A 370 -35.08 7.30 27.01
N MET A 371 -34.02 8.10 27.14
CA MET A 371 -32.63 7.61 27.24
C MET A 371 -32.38 6.85 28.54
N TYR A 372 -32.80 7.40 29.68
CA TYR A 372 -32.64 6.77 30.99
C TYR A 372 -33.39 5.44 31.08
N GLN A 373 -34.65 5.41 30.62
CA GLN A 373 -35.43 4.18 30.57
C GLN A 373 -34.76 3.13 29.68
N TRP A 374 -34.26 3.52 28.50
CA TRP A 374 -33.56 2.61 27.61
C TRP A 374 -32.29 2.04 28.26
N LEU A 375 -31.46 2.87 28.91
CA LEU A 375 -30.26 2.42 29.61
C LEU A 375 -30.60 1.41 30.71
N LYS A 376 -31.56 1.76 31.58
CA LYS A 376 -32.02 0.90 32.67
C LYS A 376 -32.52 -0.45 32.17
N SER A 377 -33.33 -0.46 31.11
CA SER A 377 -33.89 -1.68 30.52
C SER A 377 -32.85 -2.55 29.79
N ASN A 378 -31.69 -2.00 29.41
CA ASN A 378 -30.68 -2.71 28.63
C ASN A 378 -29.36 -2.96 29.37
N MET A 379 -29.26 -2.73 30.68
CA MET A 379 -28.01 -2.86 31.44
C MET A 379 -27.26 -4.17 31.21
N LYS A 380 -27.96 -5.33 31.19
CA LYS A 380 -27.34 -6.63 30.90
C LYS A 380 -26.70 -6.68 29.51
N ARG A 381 -27.29 -6.02 28.51
CA ARG A 381 -26.75 -5.94 27.15
C ARG A 381 -25.58 -4.98 27.05
N LEU A 382 -25.62 -3.86 27.77
CA LEU A 382 -24.49 -2.93 27.86
C LEU A 382 -23.24 -3.68 28.35
N LEU A 383 -23.37 -4.45 29.43
CA LEU A 383 -22.28 -5.28 29.95
C LEU A 383 -21.75 -6.28 28.92
N LEU A 384 -22.63 -6.95 28.17
CA LEU A 384 -22.21 -7.88 27.13
C LEU A 384 -21.48 -7.17 25.96
N TRP A 385 -21.90 -5.97 25.58
CA TRP A 385 -21.19 -5.19 24.56
C TRP A 385 -19.83 -4.70 25.05
N GLU A 386 -19.72 -4.30 26.33
CA GLU A 386 -18.44 -3.97 26.95
C GLU A 386 -17.52 -5.19 27.04
N ILE A 387 -18.05 -6.41 27.23
CA ILE A 387 -17.26 -7.64 27.18
C ILE A 387 -16.68 -7.86 25.79
N VAL A 388 -17.42 -7.56 24.70
CA VAL A 388 -16.89 -7.67 23.33
C VAL A 388 -15.76 -6.64 23.10
N LEU A 389 -15.95 -5.40 23.56
CA LEU A 389 -14.94 -4.35 23.48
C LEU A 389 -13.68 -4.72 24.27
N LEU A 390 -13.83 -5.03 25.55
CA LEU A 390 -12.75 -5.39 26.46
C LEU A 390 -12.05 -6.66 26.02
N GLY A 391 -12.80 -7.69 25.62
CA GLY A 391 -12.24 -8.95 25.13
C GLY A 391 -11.38 -8.76 23.88
N SER A 392 -11.85 -7.95 22.92
CA SER A 392 -11.07 -7.63 21.71
C SER A 392 -9.83 -6.79 22.03
N PHE A 393 -9.94 -5.85 22.98
CA PHE A 393 -8.83 -5.03 23.45
C PHE A 393 -7.76 -5.85 24.16
N LEU A 394 -8.16 -6.72 25.10
CA LEU A 394 -7.25 -7.61 25.84
C LEU A 394 -6.60 -8.64 24.93
N PHE A 395 -7.34 -9.20 23.97
CA PHE A 395 -6.78 -10.10 22.95
C PHE A 395 -5.61 -9.44 22.22
N MET A 396 -5.78 -8.21 21.74
CA MET A 396 -4.72 -7.51 21.03
C MET A 396 -3.58 -7.09 21.96
N ILE A 397 -3.86 -6.71 23.21
CA ILE A 397 -2.82 -6.44 24.22
C ILE A 397 -1.94 -7.67 24.45
N VAL A 398 -2.53 -8.86 24.57
CA VAL A 398 -1.76 -10.09 24.75
C VAL A 398 -0.88 -10.34 23.53
N LEU A 399 -1.39 -10.20 22.31
CA LEU A 399 -0.56 -10.34 21.11
C LEU A 399 0.58 -9.33 21.07
N ARG A 400 0.30 -8.05 21.38
CA ARG A 400 1.33 -7.00 21.40
C ARG A 400 2.36 -7.21 22.50
N SER A 401 2.00 -7.80 23.65
CA SER A 401 2.94 -8.00 24.74
C SER A 401 4.05 -8.99 24.37
N TYR A 402 3.79 -9.92 23.46
CA TYR A 402 4.80 -10.85 22.94
C TYR A 402 5.70 -10.26 21.84
N ASN A 403 5.31 -9.19 21.14
CA ASN A 403 6.11 -8.54 20.10
C ASN A 403 6.02 -6.99 20.17
N PRO A 404 6.35 -6.33 21.29
CA PRO A 404 6.13 -4.89 21.49
C PRO A 404 7.09 -3.98 20.69
N ASP A 405 8.17 -4.54 20.16
CA ASP A 405 9.33 -3.83 19.62
C ASP A 405 8.95 -2.85 18.50
N LEU A 406 9.52 -1.63 18.58
CA LEU A 406 9.27 -0.53 17.63
C LEU A 406 10.29 -0.47 16.48
N TRP A 407 11.22 -1.41 16.41
CA TRP A 407 12.17 -1.53 15.32
C TRP A 407 12.69 -2.97 15.19
N HIS A 408 13.14 -3.33 13.98
CA HIS A 408 13.85 -4.56 13.68
C HIS A 408 14.71 -4.35 12.41
N PRO A 409 15.96 -4.84 12.33
CA PRO A 409 16.92 -4.51 11.27
C PRO A 409 16.51 -4.94 9.86
N PHE A 410 15.85 -6.09 9.71
CA PHE A 410 15.47 -6.61 8.38
C PHE A 410 13.96 -6.70 8.12
N ARG A 411 13.14 -6.61 9.18
CA ARG A 411 11.71 -6.97 9.19
C ARG A 411 10.88 -6.04 10.09
N GLY A 412 11.37 -4.81 10.26
CA GLY A 412 10.80 -3.79 11.15
C GLY A 412 9.69 -2.95 10.54
N GLY A 413 9.58 -2.91 9.21
CA GLY A 413 8.58 -2.11 8.51
C GLY A 413 8.75 -0.61 8.72
N GLU A 414 7.63 0.11 8.79
CA GLU A 414 7.58 1.57 8.91
C GLU A 414 7.32 2.05 10.35
N LYS A 415 7.32 1.18 11.37
CA LYS A 415 7.14 1.57 12.79
C LYS A 415 8.02 2.74 13.24
N PRO A 416 9.31 2.85 12.85
CA PRO A 416 10.12 4.00 13.23
C PRO A 416 9.56 5.32 12.72
N MET A 417 9.02 5.33 11.50
CA MET A 417 8.34 6.50 10.92
C MET A 417 7.07 6.84 11.68
N ASP A 418 6.19 5.86 11.89
CA ASP A 418 4.95 6.09 12.61
C ASP A 418 5.22 6.61 14.03
N PHE A 419 6.25 6.08 14.69
CA PHE A 419 6.66 6.52 16.02
C PHE A 419 7.29 7.92 16.03
N ALA A 420 8.14 8.24 15.04
CA ALA A 420 8.69 9.58 14.87
C ALA A 420 7.58 10.63 14.69
N TYR A 421 6.60 10.33 13.84
CA TYR A 421 5.49 11.24 13.55
C TYR A 421 4.55 11.39 14.75
N LEU A 422 4.25 10.29 15.44
CA LEU A 422 3.49 10.35 16.67
C LEU A 422 4.19 11.24 17.71
N ASN A 423 5.49 11.06 17.92
CA ASN A 423 6.25 11.86 18.88
C ASN A 423 6.32 13.34 18.48
N ALA A 424 6.47 13.64 17.19
CA ALA A 424 6.43 15.01 16.68
C ALA A 424 5.05 15.68 16.91
N VAL A 425 3.96 14.94 16.69
CA VAL A 425 2.59 15.43 16.95
C VAL A 425 2.35 15.65 18.45
N ILE A 426 2.83 14.76 19.32
CA ILE A 426 2.71 14.89 20.79
C ILE A 426 3.45 16.14 21.30
N ARG A 427 4.64 16.42 20.75
CA ARG A 427 5.50 17.54 21.17
C ARG A 427 5.06 18.88 20.56
N SER A 428 4.37 18.85 19.43
CA SER A 428 3.94 20.06 18.73
C SER A 428 3.01 20.93 19.60
N SER A 429 3.22 22.24 19.59
CA SER A 429 2.36 23.21 20.31
C SER A 429 1.35 23.90 19.38
N VAL A 430 1.64 23.91 18.08
CA VAL A 430 0.80 24.48 17.00
C VAL A 430 0.72 23.49 15.83
N PHE A 431 -0.30 23.64 14.98
CA PHE A 431 -0.51 22.81 13.79
C PHE A 431 -0.46 23.67 12.51
N PRO A 432 -0.01 23.12 11.35
CA PRO A 432 0.50 21.75 11.13
C PRO A 432 1.72 21.39 12.00
N PRO A 433 1.91 20.10 12.36
CA PRO A 433 3.01 19.71 13.23
C PRO A 433 4.33 19.84 12.47
N TYR A 434 5.42 20.12 13.17
CA TYR A 434 6.74 20.17 12.55
C TYR A 434 7.15 18.78 12.01
N ASP A 435 8.03 18.75 11.01
CA ASP A 435 8.56 17.50 10.48
C ASP A 435 9.77 17.05 11.32
N PRO A 436 9.75 15.86 11.96
CA PRO A 436 10.89 15.39 12.75
C PRO A 436 12.12 15.06 11.90
N TRP A 437 11.98 14.96 10.58
CA TRP A 437 13.01 14.54 9.64
C TRP A 437 13.31 15.57 8.55
N TYR A 438 12.84 16.80 8.72
CA TYR A 438 13.20 17.93 7.88
C TYR A 438 13.14 19.21 8.72
N SER A 439 14.28 19.60 9.30
CA SER A 439 14.35 20.78 10.17
C SER A 439 13.90 22.06 9.45
N GLY A 440 13.09 22.87 10.13
CA GLY A 440 12.45 24.07 9.58
C GLY A 440 11.11 23.79 8.87
N GLY A 441 10.86 22.56 8.46
CA GLY A 441 9.65 22.15 7.74
C GLY A 441 8.50 21.70 8.66
N TYR A 442 7.30 21.63 8.07
CA TYR A 442 6.16 20.94 8.68
C TYR A 442 5.80 19.66 7.92
N LEU A 443 5.11 18.76 8.60
CA LEU A 443 4.77 17.43 8.07
C LEU A 443 3.70 17.52 6.97
N ASN A 444 4.07 17.22 5.72
CA ASN A 444 3.15 17.14 4.59
C ASN A 444 2.58 15.71 4.45
N TYR A 445 1.85 15.27 5.49
CA TYR A 445 1.32 13.91 5.62
C TYR A 445 -0.04 13.90 6.33
N TYR A 446 -0.81 12.82 6.20
CA TYR A 446 -2.14 12.67 6.84
C TYR A 446 -2.04 12.34 8.35
N TYR A 447 -1.66 13.33 9.16
CA TYR A 447 -1.30 13.14 10.57
C TYR A 447 -2.49 13.00 11.55
N PHE A 448 -3.75 13.10 11.11
CA PHE A 448 -4.88 13.17 12.05
C PHE A 448 -5.07 11.88 12.85
N GLY A 449 -4.72 10.71 12.29
CA GLY A 449 -4.66 9.45 13.02
C GLY A 449 -3.73 9.52 14.23
N GLN A 450 -2.51 10.01 14.02
CA GLN A 450 -1.53 10.22 15.09
C GLN A 450 -2.02 11.27 16.09
N PHE A 451 -2.75 12.30 15.64
CA PHE A 451 -3.34 13.30 16.52
C PHE A 451 -4.40 12.72 17.47
N MET A 452 -5.23 11.79 17.01
CA MET A 452 -6.18 11.08 17.89
C MET A 452 -5.44 10.26 18.96
N VAL A 453 -4.35 9.59 18.56
CA VAL A 453 -3.52 8.81 19.49
C VAL A 453 -2.81 9.71 20.50
N SER A 454 -2.28 10.84 20.03
CA SER A 454 -1.67 11.88 20.87
C SER A 454 -2.62 12.41 21.93
N ASN A 455 -3.91 12.59 21.60
CA ASN A 455 -4.92 13.01 22.59
C ASN A 455 -5.10 11.98 23.70
N LEU A 456 -5.13 10.68 23.37
CA LEU A 456 -5.22 9.62 24.36
C LEU A 456 -3.95 9.53 25.22
N ILE A 457 -2.78 9.66 24.61
CA ILE A 457 -1.48 9.69 25.30
C ILE A 457 -1.44 10.85 26.31
N ARG A 458 -1.78 12.07 25.88
CA ARG A 458 -1.77 13.26 26.74
C ARG A 458 -2.82 13.22 27.84
N LEU A 459 -4.02 12.70 27.57
CA LEU A 459 -5.09 12.55 28.58
C LEU A 459 -4.89 11.40 29.56
N SER A 460 -4.07 10.40 29.21
CA SER A 460 -3.78 9.27 30.10
C SER A 460 -2.47 9.44 30.85
N GLY A 461 -1.54 10.26 30.34
CA GLY A 461 -0.20 10.44 30.89
C GLY A 461 0.74 9.26 30.60
N VAL A 462 0.33 8.33 29.73
CA VAL A 462 1.12 7.13 29.36
C VAL A 462 2.25 7.53 28.42
N ILE A 463 3.46 6.96 28.62
CA ILE A 463 4.58 7.24 27.71
C ILE A 463 4.33 6.69 26.30
N PRO A 464 4.83 7.33 25.23
CA PRO A 464 4.43 6.95 23.87
C PRO A 464 4.85 5.55 23.44
N SER A 465 5.92 4.97 23.99
CA SER A 465 6.31 3.59 23.62
C SER A 465 5.35 2.52 24.14
N ILE A 466 4.63 2.80 25.23
CA ILE A 466 3.53 1.98 25.70
C ILE A 466 2.24 2.39 24.96
N GLY A 467 2.02 3.70 24.83
CA GLY A 467 0.84 4.28 24.15
C GLY A 467 0.67 3.81 22.71
N TYR A 468 1.77 3.61 21.97
CA TYR A 468 1.75 3.06 20.60
C TYR A 468 1.10 1.67 20.56
N ASN A 469 1.53 0.76 21.45
CA ASN A 469 0.97 -0.60 21.52
C ASN A 469 -0.49 -0.60 22.02
N LEU A 470 -0.85 0.30 22.94
CA LEU A 470 -2.23 0.48 23.39
C LEU A 470 -3.13 1.07 22.29
N ALA A 471 -2.60 1.95 21.45
CA ALA A 471 -3.32 2.50 20.30
C ALA A 471 -3.65 1.41 19.28
N VAL A 472 -2.71 0.50 18.98
CA VAL A 472 -2.97 -0.67 18.12
C VAL A 472 -4.14 -1.50 18.65
N ALA A 473 -4.13 -1.82 19.95
CA ALA A 473 -5.22 -2.56 20.60
C ALA A 473 -6.55 -1.78 20.59
N THR A 474 -6.50 -0.46 20.71
CA THR A 474 -7.67 0.42 20.66
C THR A 474 -8.32 0.40 19.28
N PHE A 475 -7.54 0.57 18.20
CA PHE A 475 -8.11 0.54 16.85
C PHE A 475 -8.64 -0.85 16.48
N PHE A 476 -8.00 -1.93 16.95
CA PHE A 476 -8.53 -3.29 16.79
C PHE A 476 -9.88 -3.46 17.47
N SER A 477 -9.99 -3.07 18.75
CA SER A 477 -11.22 -3.21 19.52
C SER A 477 -12.35 -2.31 19.00
N LEU A 478 -12.05 -1.06 18.62
CA LEU A 478 -13.00 -0.15 18.00
C LEU A 478 -13.50 -0.69 16.65
N THR A 479 -12.64 -1.37 15.88
CA THR A 479 -13.06 -2.02 14.63
C THR A 479 -14.01 -3.18 14.91
N ALA A 480 -13.64 -4.05 15.85
CA ALA A 480 -14.43 -5.21 16.24
C ALA A 480 -15.85 -4.81 16.64
N VAL A 481 -15.98 -3.79 17.50
CA VAL A 481 -17.29 -3.36 17.99
C VAL A 481 -18.11 -2.59 16.94
N SER A 482 -17.46 -1.88 16.02
CA SER A 482 -18.14 -1.21 14.90
C SER A 482 -18.71 -2.23 13.90
N VAL A 483 -17.93 -3.26 13.57
CA VAL A 483 -18.37 -4.41 12.75
C VAL A 483 -19.51 -5.15 13.43
N PHE A 484 -19.36 -5.45 14.73
CA PHE A 484 -20.39 -6.12 15.51
C PHE A 484 -21.70 -5.32 15.53
N SER A 485 -21.63 -4.02 15.80
CA SER A 485 -22.81 -3.13 15.81
C SER A 485 -23.50 -3.13 14.45
N LEU A 486 -22.76 -2.96 13.35
CA LEU A 486 -23.35 -2.91 12.01
C LEU A 486 -24.08 -4.21 11.65
N ILE A 487 -23.43 -5.36 11.84
CA ILE A 487 -23.98 -6.66 11.44
C ILE A 487 -25.13 -7.07 12.36
N SER A 488 -24.91 -7.09 13.68
CA SER A 488 -25.88 -7.63 14.65
C SER A 488 -27.18 -6.81 14.65
N ASN A 489 -27.10 -5.49 14.55
CA ASN A 489 -28.26 -4.61 14.52
C ASN A 489 -29.10 -4.82 13.26
N LEU A 490 -28.48 -4.89 12.08
CA LEU A 490 -29.21 -5.05 10.81
C LEU A 490 -29.81 -6.46 10.67
N VAL A 491 -29.11 -7.49 11.14
CA VAL A 491 -29.67 -8.85 11.20
C VAL A 491 -30.88 -8.90 12.14
N TYR A 492 -30.77 -8.30 13.33
CA TYR A 492 -31.89 -8.19 14.26
C TYR A 492 -33.11 -7.48 13.63
N LEU A 493 -32.88 -6.35 12.96
CA LEU A 493 -33.95 -5.62 12.29
C LEU A 493 -34.58 -6.42 11.13
N THR A 494 -33.76 -7.19 10.40
CA THR A 494 -34.26 -8.10 9.37
C THR A 494 -35.19 -9.16 9.97
N ILE A 495 -34.77 -9.83 11.05
CA ILE A 495 -35.59 -10.84 11.74
C ILE A 495 -36.91 -10.22 12.25
N ARG A 496 -36.80 -9.04 12.88
CA ARG A 496 -37.95 -8.32 13.42
C ARG A 496 -38.97 -7.94 12.33
N SER A 497 -38.50 -7.52 11.16
CA SER A 497 -39.38 -7.12 10.06
C SER A 497 -40.27 -8.23 9.51
N GLN A 498 -40.00 -9.49 9.86
CA GLN A 498 -40.73 -10.66 9.37
C GLN A 498 -41.66 -11.26 10.43
N GLY A 499 -41.87 -10.58 11.56
CA GLY A 499 -42.75 -11.04 12.63
C GLY A 499 -42.26 -12.25 13.43
N ARG A 500 -41.03 -12.74 13.21
CA ARG A 500 -40.45 -13.93 13.86
C ARG A 500 -39.68 -13.61 15.15
N LEU A 501 -40.24 -12.75 16.01
CA LEU A 501 -39.52 -12.24 17.18
C LEU A 501 -39.35 -13.33 18.25
N SER A 502 -38.13 -13.85 18.42
CA SER A 502 -37.69 -14.49 19.66
C SER A 502 -36.49 -13.71 20.21
N TRP A 503 -36.66 -13.15 21.41
CA TRP A 503 -35.65 -12.29 22.06
C TRP A 503 -34.44 -13.06 22.61
N LYS A 504 -34.44 -14.40 22.48
CA LYS A 504 -33.33 -15.30 22.85
C LYS A 504 -32.37 -15.60 21.71
N ASN A 505 -32.40 -14.84 20.61
CA ASN A 505 -31.59 -15.13 19.42
C ASN A 505 -30.09 -14.88 19.66
N TRP A 506 -29.43 -15.83 20.32
CA TRP A 506 -27.98 -16.00 20.33
C TRP A 506 -27.39 -15.93 18.92
N LEU A 507 -28.19 -16.27 17.90
CA LEU A 507 -27.84 -16.17 16.48
C LEU A 507 -27.45 -14.74 16.04
N THR A 508 -28.08 -13.68 16.56
CA THR A 508 -27.70 -12.29 16.18
C THR A 508 -26.36 -11.89 16.78
N TRP A 509 -26.03 -12.43 17.95
CA TRP A 509 -24.73 -12.26 18.59
C TRP A 509 -23.66 -13.10 17.89
N GLY A 510 -23.95 -14.38 17.67
CA GLY A 510 -23.06 -15.31 16.98
C GLY A 510 -22.67 -14.80 15.60
N ILE A 511 -23.61 -14.24 14.84
CA ILE A 511 -23.28 -13.67 13.52
C ILE A 511 -22.48 -12.37 13.62
N GLY A 512 -22.73 -11.53 14.63
CA GLY A 512 -21.92 -10.34 14.89
C GLY A 512 -20.47 -10.70 15.24
N ILE A 513 -20.28 -11.70 16.12
CA ILE A 513 -18.96 -12.24 16.49
C ILE A 513 -18.28 -12.89 15.28
N PHE A 514 -19.03 -13.64 14.46
CA PHE A 514 -18.50 -14.21 13.23
C PHE A 514 -18.07 -13.13 12.24
N GLY A 515 -18.77 -12.00 12.21
CA GLY A 515 -18.36 -10.82 11.44
C GLY A 515 -17.03 -10.23 11.91
N ILE A 516 -16.81 -10.15 13.23
CA ILE A 516 -15.49 -9.78 13.79
C ILE A 516 -14.42 -10.75 13.29
N PHE A 517 -14.67 -12.06 13.39
CA PHE A 517 -13.74 -13.08 12.90
C PHE A 517 -13.42 -12.88 11.42
N LEU A 518 -14.44 -12.72 10.57
CA LEU A 518 -14.26 -12.65 9.12
C LEU A 518 -13.57 -11.35 8.65
N VAL A 519 -13.74 -10.25 9.39
CA VAL A 519 -13.06 -8.97 9.10
C VAL A 519 -11.64 -8.96 9.68
N LEU A 520 -11.48 -9.28 10.96
CA LEU A 520 -10.26 -8.99 11.73
C LEU A 520 -9.33 -10.17 11.97
N ILE A 521 -9.80 -11.42 11.86
CA ILE A 521 -9.01 -12.61 12.25
C ILE A 521 -8.72 -13.51 11.04
N SER A 522 -9.69 -13.67 10.14
CA SER A 522 -9.58 -14.52 8.96
C SER A 522 -8.36 -14.17 8.12
N GLY A 523 -7.54 -15.17 7.79
CA GLY A 523 -6.54 -15.08 6.73
C GLY A 523 -7.08 -15.54 5.38
N ASN A 524 -6.26 -15.39 4.34
CA ASN A 524 -6.52 -15.98 3.02
C ASN A 524 -6.08 -17.45 2.97
N ILE A 525 -6.32 -18.13 1.84
CA ILE A 525 -6.04 -19.57 1.73
C ILE A 525 -4.57 -19.91 1.45
N ASP A 526 -3.67 -18.93 1.32
CA ASP A 526 -2.23 -19.21 1.15
C ASP A 526 -1.65 -19.94 2.38
N GLY A 527 -2.16 -19.67 3.58
CA GLY A 527 -1.76 -20.43 4.77
C GLY A 527 -1.97 -21.94 4.62
N LEU A 528 -3.10 -22.36 4.05
CA LEU A 528 -3.36 -23.78 3.72
C LEU A 528 -2.38 -24.30 2.67
N TYR A 529 -2.10 -23.50 1.63
CA TYR A 529 -1.15 -23.88 0.59
C TYR A 529 0.24 -24.12 1.18
N GLN A 530 0.73 -23.23 2.05
CA GLN A 530 2.02 -23.37 2.73
C GLN A 530 2.10 -24.66 3.56
N VAL A 531 1.06 -24.99 4.32
CA VAL A 531 1.00 -26.23 5.11
C VAL A 531 1.05 -27.47 4.20
N ILE A 532 0.25 -27.49 3.12
CA ILE A 532 0.25 -28.61 2.17
C ILE A 532 1.62 -28.76 1.50
N THR A 533 2.26 -27.66 1.10
CA THR A 533 3.60 -27.70 0.51
C THR A 533 4.66 -28.15 1.51
N GLY A 534 4.59 -27.68 2.76
CA GLY A 534 5.51 -28.08 3.82
C GLY A 534 5.39 -29.57 4.16
N ILE A 535 4.16 -30.10 4.23
CA ILE A 535 3.93 -31.55 4.40
C ILE A 535 4.52 -32.34 3.23
N LYS A 536 4.32 -31.87 1.99
CA LYS A 536 4.89 -32.53 0.80
C LYS A 536 6.42 -32.53 0.83
N GLU A 537 7.05 -31.42 1.16
CA GLU A 537 8.51 -31.33 1.29
C GLU A 537 9.05 -32.21 2.42
N TYR A 538 8.34 -32.30 3.54
CA TYR A 538 8.72 -33.20 4.62
C TYR A 538 8.70 -34.66 4.18
N PHE A 539 7.65 -35.11 3.47
CA PHE A 539 7.58 -36.49 2.98
C PHE A 539 8.56 -36.79 1.83
N GLN A 540 8.91 -35.80 1.01
CA GLN A 540 9.81 -35.99 -0.13
C GLN A 540 11.29 -35.88 0.26
N ASN A 541 11.63 -34.93 1.12
CA ASN A 541 13.02 -34.54 1.41
C ASN A 541 13.38 -34.57 2.90
N GLY A 542 12.42 -34.85 3.81
CA GLY A 542 12.64 -34.81 5.26
C GLY A 542 12.79 -33.39 5.84
N ILE A 543 12.46 -32.35 5.06
CA ILE A 543 12.67 -30.94 5.43
C ILE A 543 11.42 -30.39 6.12
N ILE A 544 11.59 -29.79 7.30
CA ILE A 544 10.54 -29.02 7.99
C ILE A 544 10.63 -27.57 7.51
N VAL A 545 9.60 -27.11 6.81
CA VAL A 545 9.52 -25.73 6.29
C VAL A 545 8.84 -24.83 7.32
N ASP A 546 9.52 -23.76 7.73
CA ASP A 546 8.95 -22.73 8.60
C ASP A 546 7.82 -21.96 7.89
N PHE A 547 6.82 -21.53 8.66
CA PHE A 547 5.71 -20.75 8.12
C PHE A 547 6.17 -19.33 7.76
N ASP A 548 6.02 -18.96 6.49
CA ASP A 548 6.33 -17.61 6.03
C ASP A 548 5.10 -16.71 6.17
N PHE A 549 5.09 -15.91 7.24
CA PHE A 549 3.99 -14.98 7.49
C PHE A 549 3.89 -13.86 6.45
N TRP A 550 4.99 -13.48 5.80
CA TRP A 550 5.00 -12.40 4.80
C TRP A 550 4.35 -12.83 3.49
N ARG A 551 4.61 -14.07 3.07
CA ARG A 551 4.13 -14.63 1.80
C ARG A 551 2.62 -14.47 1.61
N SER A 552 1.82 -14.67 2.65
CA SER A 552 0.36 -14.54 2.55
C SER A 552 -0.10 -13.10 2.28
N SER A 553 0.76 -12.09 2.47
CA SER A 553 0.51 -10.69 2.11
C SER A 553 1.19 -10.25 0.80
N ARG A 554 1.79 -11.19 0.05
CA ARG A 554 2.53 -10.96 -1.21
C ARG A 554 2.11 -11.98 -2.27
N MET A 555 0.80 -12.11 -2.49
CA MET A 555 0.23 -13.15 -3.35
C MET A 555 0.23 -12.83 -4.84
N MET A 556 0.75 -11.67 -5.28
CA MET A 556 0.76 -11.28 -6.70
C MET A 556 1.87 -11.99 -7.51
N SER A 557 1.73 -11.94 -8.83
CA SER A 557 2.62 -12.64 -9.77
C SER A 557 3.94 -11.86 -9.92
N PRO A 558 5.11 -12.51 -10.00
CA PRO A 558 6.36 -11.82 -10.34
C PRO A 558 6.28 -11.06 -11.68
N ASN A 559 5.38 -11.48 -12.58
CA ASN A 559 5.15 -10.85 -13.87
C ASN A 559 4.57 -9.42 -13.78
N SER A 560 4.00 -9.02 -12.63
CA SER A 560 3.56 -7.65 -12.36
C SER A 560 4.61 -6.81 -11.65
N GLN A 561 5.90 -7.13 -11.85
CA GLN A 561 7.05 -6.71 -11.04
C GLN A 561 7.08 -7.33 -9.63
N GLY A 562 6.01 -8.00 -9.19
CA GLY A 562 5.97 -8.80 -7.96
C GLY A 562 5.98 -8.00 -6.65
N PHE A 563 5.91 -6.67 -6.71
CA PHE A 563 6.00 -5.80 -5.54
C PHE A 563 4.65 -5.54 -4.85
N GLU A 564 3.53 -5.95 -5.44
CA GLU A 564 2.22 -5.61 -4.89
C GLU A 564 1.93 -6.23 -3.53
N ILE A 565 1.38 -5.40 -2.65
CA ILE A 565 1.05 -5.74 -1.27
C ILE A 565 -0.42 -6.14 -1.20
N THR A 566 -0.71 -7.35 -0.69
CA THR A 566 -2.07 -7.90 -0.54
C THR A 566 -2.40 -8.15 0.93
N GLU A 567 -2.13 -7.15 1.76
CA GLU A 567 -2.45 -7.20 3.18
C GLU A 567 -3.96 -7.29 3.44
N PHE A 568 -4.29 -7.93 4.56
CA PHE A 568 -5.63 -8.03 5.11
C PHE A 568 -5.57 -7.66 6.60
N PRO A 569 -6.71 -7.31 7.23
CA PRO A 569 -6.69 -6.65 8.54
C PRO A 569 -5.90 -7.40 9.61
N PHE A 570 -6.01 -8.74 9.68
CA PHE A 570 -5.23 -9.50 10.68
C PHE A 570 -3.71 -9.36 10.47
N PHE A 571 -3.23 -9.38 9.21
CA PHE A 571 -1.81 -9.09 8.91
C PHE A 571 -1.44 -7.70 9.41
N THR A 572 -2.21 -6.67 9.03
CA THR A 572 -1.92 -5.27 9.39
C THR A 572 -1.85 -5.09 10.92
N PHE A 573 -2.81 -5.64 11.67
CA PHE A 573 -2.80 -5.56 13.14
C PHE A 573 -1.68 -6.39 13.76
N LEU A 574 -1.37 -7.59 13.25
CA LEU A 574 -0.29 -8.43 13.76
C LEU A 574 1.09 -7.82 13.50
N PHE A 575 1.27 -7.24 12.31
CA PHE A 575 2.49 -6.51 11.94
C PHE A 575 2.66 -5.26 12.81
N SER A 576 1.55 -4.57 13.09
CA SER A 576 1.43 -3.48 14.06
C SER A 576 2.18 -2.20 13.68
N ASP A 577 2.19 -1.87 12.39
CA ASP A 577 2.52 -0.50 11.96
C ASP A 577 1.30 0.37 12.28
N LEU A 578 1.49 1.40 13.12
CA LEU A 578 0.44 2.33 13.52
C LEU A 578 0.22 3.36 12.41
N HIS A 579 0.02 2.83 11.21
CA HIS A 579 -0.01 3.57 9.98
C HIS A 579 -1.44 3.99 9.66
N ALA A 580 -1.58 4.97 8.78
CA ALA A 580 -2.88 5.54 8.39
C ALA A 580 -3.95 4.53 7.99
N HIS A 581 -3.56 3.52 7.20
CA HIS A 581 -4.48 2.50 6.71
C HIS A 581 -4.99 1.56 7.80
N MET A 582 -4.28 1.42 8.93
CA MET A 582 -4.75 0.68 10.11
C MET A 582 -5.69 1.54 10.96
N MET A 583 -5.28 2.79 11.23
CA MET A 583 -6.02 3.71 12.10
C MET A 583 -7.39 4.09 11.52
N VAL A 584 -7.53 4.11 10.19
CA VAL A 584 -8.77 4.52 9.50
C VAL A 584 -9.85 3.43 9.50
N ILE A 585 -9.50 2.14 9.63
CA ILE A 585 -10.45 1.01 9.54
C ILE A 585 -11.70 1.21 10.43
N PRO A 586 -11.58 1.48 11.75
CA PRO A 586 -12.76 1.64 12.60
C PRO A 586 -13.57 2.90 12.25
N ILE A 587 -12.92 3.95 11.74
CA ILE A 587 -13.55 5.20 11.30
C ILE A 587 -14.43 4.93 10.09
N VAL A 588 -13.90 4.21 9.10
CA VAL A 588 -14.59 3.85 7.87
C VAL A 588 -15.79 2.95 8.15
N VAL A 589 -15.64 1.91 8.98
CA VAL A 589 -16.76 1.02 9.35
C VAL A 589 -17.86 1.79 10.09
N THR A 590 -17.50 2.70 11.00
CA THR A 590 -18.47 3.56 11.70
C THR A 590 -19.15 4.53 10.73
N THR A 591 -18.43 5.02 9.72
CA THR A 591 -18.98 5.86 8.64
C THR A 591 -20.02 5.11 7.82
N TYR A 592 -19.76 3.83 7.50
CA TYR A 592 -20.74 2.97 6.83
C TYR A 592 -21.98 2.76 7.69
N LEU A 593 -21.82 2.61 9.02
CA LEU A 593 -22.93 2.51 9.95
C LEU A 593 -23.76 3.82 10.00
N LEU A 594 -23.11 4.98 10.07
CA LEU A 594 -23.77 6.30 10.03
C LEU A 594 -24.57 6.49 8.74
N GLY A 595 -23.97 6.21 7.59
CA GLY A 595 -24.63 6.27 6.28
C GLY A 595 -25.83 5.30 6.20
N THR A 596 -25.68 4.11 6.78
CA THR A 596 -26.76 3.12 6.89
C THR A 596 -27.91 3.63 7.76
N VAL A 597 -27.63 4.25 8.90
CA VAL A 597 -28.68 4.80 9.77
C VAL A 597 -29.44 5.92 9.08
N TYR A 598 -28.76 6.82 8.38
CA TYR A 598 -29.42 7.85 7.57
C TYR A 598 -30.29 7.21 6.46
N PHE A 599 -29.78 6.16 5.79
CA PHE A 599 -30.57 5.39 4.83
C PHE A 599 -31.83 4.76 5.46
N LEU A 600 -31.75 4.22 6.68
CA LEU A 600 -32.90 3.64 7.39
C LEU A 600 -33.97 4.67 7.75
N ASP A 601 -33.62 5.96 7.68
CA ASP A 601 -34.50 7.09 7.92
C ASP A 601 -35.26 7.59 6.68
N ILE A 602 -34.83 7.18 5.49
CA ILE A 602 -35.50 7.49 4.22
C ILE A 602 -36.96 7.00 4.25
N GLY A 603 -37.89 7.86 3.87
CA GLY A 603 -39.32 7.54 3.86
C GLY A 603 -39.95 7.36 5.25
N LYS A 604 -39.31 7.85 6.32
CA LYS A 604 -39.89 7.85 7.67
C LYS A 604 -39.91 9.26 8.27
N SER A 605 -40.84 9.49 9.20
CA SER A 605 -40.86 10.73 9.99
C SER A 605 -39.71 10.72 11.01
N VAL A 606 -38.84 11.72 10.97
CA VAL A 606 -37.70 11.92 11.88
C VAL A 606 -37.58 13.40 12.18
N SER A 607 -37.23 13.74 13.42
CA SER A 607 -36.99 15.14 13.79
C SER A 607 -35.89 15.78 12.92
N THR A 608 -36.10 17.03 12.52
CA THR A 608 -35.14 17.80 11.72
C THR A 608 -33.77 17.87 12.40
N LEU A 609 -33.76 18.07 13.73
CA LEU A 609 -32.53 18.09 14.52
C LEU A 609 -31.72 16.79 14.39
N THR A 610 -32.37 15.62 14.43
CA THR A 610 -31.66 14.33 14.27
C THR A 610 -31.05 14.20 12.87
N LYS A 611 -31.77 14.62 11.81
CA LYS A 611 -31.23 14.58 10.44
C LYS A 611 -30.04 15.52 10.27
N VAL A 612 -30.12 16.74 10.83
CA VAL A 612 -29.02 17.71 10.79
C VAL A 612 -27.81 17.16 11.55
N LEU A 613 -28.00 16.61 12.74
CA LEU A 613 -26.92 15.98 13.51
C LEU A 613 -26.28 14.79 12.77
N GLN A 614 -27.09 13.93 12.14
CA GLN A 614 -26.60 12.83 11.30
C GLN A 614 -25.73 13.35 10.16
N ILE A 615 -26.17 14.38 9.43
CA ILE A 615 -25.41 14.96 8.30
C ILE A 615 -24.11 15.62 8.78
N ILE A 616 -24.14 16.37 9.88
CA ILE A 616 -22.95 17.01 10.45
C ILE A 616 -21.93 15.95 10.89
N VAL A 617 -22.35 14.97 11.69
CA VAL A 617 -21.45 13.92 12.17
C VAL A 617 -20.91 13.09 11.01
N LEU A 618 -21.76 12.76 10.02
CA LEU A 618 -21.31 12.08 8.81
C LEU A 618 -20.28 12.92 8.04
N GLY A 619 -20.50 14.23 7.87
CA GLY A 619 -19.53 15.14 7.25
C GLY A 619 -18.20 15.21 8.00
N ILE A 620 -18.22 15.26 9.32
CA ILE A 620 -17.02 15.22 10.17
C ILE A 620 -16.25 13.91 9.94
N PHE A 621 -16.93 12.76 9.98
CA PHE A 621 -16.29 11.46 9.76
C PHE A 621 -15.66 11.35 8.36
N PHE A 622 -16.32 11.88 7.32
CA PHE A 622 -15.75 11.96 5.98
C PHE A 622 -14.49 12.83 5.91
N GLY A 623 -14.50 13.99 6.59
CA GLY A 623 -13.32 14.83 6.74
C GLY A 623 -12.18 14.11 7.43
N VAL A 624 -12.47 13.43 8.55
CA VAL A 624 -11.50 12.65 9.32
C VAL A 624 -10.89 11.52 8.49
N ILE A 625 -11.69 10.81 7.69
CA ILE A 625 -11.16 9.80 6.75
C ILE A 625 -10.14 10.46 5.82
N ARG A 626 -10.50 11.59 5.19
CA ARG A 626 -9.62 12.29 4.23
C ARG A 626 -8.28 12.70 4.83
N VAL A 627 -8.26 13.18 6.07
CA VAL A 627 -7.04 13.66 6.76
C VAL A 627 -6.32 12.59 7.59
N THR A 628 -6.89 11.39 7.73
CA THR A 628 -6.26 10.23 8.37
C THR A 628 -5.70 9.26 7.35
N ASN A 629 -6.48 8.92 6.31
CA ASN A 629 -6.06 8.15 5.15
C ASN A 629 -6.85 8.58 3.91
N THR A 630 -6.25 9.41 3.07
CA THR A 630 -6.93 9.98 1.89
C THR A 630 -7.39 8.90 0.90
N TRP A 631 -6.76 7.72 0.86
CA TRP A 631 -7.11 6.61 -0.04
C TRP A 631 -8.50 6.01 0.22
N ASP A 632 -9.03 6.13 1.45
CA ASP A 632 -10.37 5.63 1.82
C ASP A 632 -11.49 6.61 1.46
N TYR A 633 -11.15 7.88 1.21
CA TYR A 633 -12.15 8.92 0.97
C TYR A 633 -13.00 8.68 -0.29
N PRO A 634 -12.44 8.34 -1.47
CA PRO A 634 -13.23 8.02 -2.66
C PRO A 634 -14.19 6.85 -2.43
N THR A 635 -13.74 5.81 -1.72
CA THR A 635 -14.55 4.64 -1.39
C THR A 635 -15.72 4.99 -0.48
N ALA A 636 -15.49 5.81 0.55
CA ALA A 636 -16.53 6.28 1.45
C ALA A 636 -17.60 7.10 0.69
N VAL A 637 -17.17 8.00 -0.21
CA VAL A 637 -18.08 8.80 -1.06
C VAL A 637 -18.87 7.92 -2.02
N PHE A 638 -18.21 6.95 -2.65
CA PHE A 638 -18.86 6.02 -3.57
C PHE A 638 -19.91 5.16 -2.86
N PHE A 639 -19.57 4.57 -1.69
CA PHE A 639 -20.52 3.85 -0.85
C PHE A 639 -21.73 4.73 -0.47
N LEU A 640 -21.47 5.97 -0.02
CA LEU A 640 -22.53 6.88 0.40
C LEU A 640 -23.45 7.27 -0.76
N MET A 641 -22.88 7.49 -1.94
CA MET A 641 -23.65 7.77 -3.16
C MET A 641 -24.56 6.58 -3.50
N LEU A 642 -24.02 5.35 -3.50
CA LEU A 642 -24.81 4.15 -3.79
C LEU A 642 -25.93 3.92 -2.77
N ILE A 643 -25.64 4.03 -1.47
CA ILE A 643 -26.62 3.76 -0.41
C ILE A 643 -27.71 4.83 -0.35
N LEU A 644 -27.37 6.11 -0.53
CA LEU A 644 -28.34 7.21 -0.44
C LEU A 644 -29.12 7.42 -1.73
N CYS A 645 -28.46 7.46 -2.89
CA CYS A 645 -29.16 7.63 -4.16
C CYS A 645 -29.97 6.38 -4.49
N GLY A 646 -29.38 5.18 -4.35
CA GLY A 646 -30.12 3.93 -4.51
C GLY A 646 -31.23 3.76 -3.46
N GLY A 647 -30.99 4.21 -2.23
CA GLY A 647 -31.99 4.17 -1.17
C GLY A 647 -33.19 5.09 -1.42
N GLU A 648 -32.96 6.34 -1.83
CA GLU A 648 -34.03 7.27 -2.23
C GLU A 648 -34.78 6.77 -3.46
N LEU A 649 -34.07 6.20 -4.45
CA LEU A 649 -34.68 5.61 -5.64
C LEU A 649 -35.67 4.50 -5.29
N LEU A 650 -35.24 3.55 -4.45
CA LEU A 650 -35.99 2.33 -4.13
C LEU A 650 -37.01 2.49 -3.00
N PHE A 651 -36.76 3.37 -2.02
CA PHE A 651 -37.56 3.48 -0.79
C PHE A 651 -38.05 4.91 -0.48
N GLY A 652 -37.68 5.90 -1.29
CA GLY A 652 -38.09 7.30 -1.12
C GLY A 652 -39.47 7.62 -1.72
N TYR A 653 -40.03 8.78 -1.34
CA TYR A 653 -41.31 9.30 -1.83
C TYR A 653 -41.12 10.40 -2.90
N GLY A 654 -42.04 10.47 -3.86
CA GLY A 654 -42.06 11.47 -4.95
C GLY A 654 -41.67 10.90 -6.32
N HIS A 655 -41.52 11.75 -7.35
CA HIS A 655 -41.06 11.33 -8.69
C HIS A 655 -39.54 11.10 -8.74
N LEU A 656 -39.10 10.34 -9.75
CA LEU A 656 -37.72 9.84 -9.91
C LEU A 656 -36.64 10.93 -9.74
N VAL A 657 -36.77 12.05 -10.45
CA VAL A 657 -35.80 13.16 -10.43
C VAL A 657 -35.62 13.71 -9.02
N LYS A 658 -36.72 13.92 -8.28
CA LYS A 658 -36.70 14.45 -6.91
C LYS A 658 -36.04 13.49 -5.92
N ARG A 659 -36.18 12.17 -6.13
CA ARG A 659 -35.54 11.14 -5.30
C ARG A 659 -34.02 11.16 -5.46
N VAL A 660 -33.54 11.09 -6.69
CA VAL A 660 -32.10 11.14 -7.01
C VAL A 660 -31.49 12.44 -6.51
N PHE A 661 -32.17 13.57 -6.78
CA PHE A 661 -31.69 14.88 -6.35
C PHE A 661 -31.53 14.99 -4.82
N ARG A 662 -32.46 14.45 -4.02
CA ARG A 662 -32.31 14.42 -2.55
C ARG A 662 -31.07 13.66 -2.10
N GLY A 663 -30.84 12.47 -2.67
CA GLY A 663 -29.65 11.68 -2.37
C GLY A 663 -28.36 12.44 -2.70
N LEU A 664 -28.30 13.02 -3.91
CA LEU A 664 -27.15 13.82 -4.36
C LEU A 664 -26.90 15.06 -3.50
N VAL A 665 -27.96 15.78 -3.08
CA VAL A 665 -27.84 16.95 -2.21
C VAL A 665 -27.23 16.57 -0.86
N VAL A 666 -27.70 15.48 -0.25
CA VAL A 666 -27.13 15.02 1.04
C VAL A 666 -25.66 14.65 0.88
N VAL A 667 -25.31 13.92 -0.18
CA VAL A 667 -23.91 13.58 -0.50
C VAL A 667 -23.08 14.86 -0.69
N ALA A 668 -23.58 15.84 -1.45
CA ALA A 668 -22.89 17.11 -1.67
C ALA A 668 -22.67 17.88 -0.36
N VAL A 669 -23.69 17.99 0.49
CA VAL A 669 -23.59 18.69 1.79
C VAL A 669 -22.59 17.99 2.72
N VAL A 670 -22.61 16.65 2.78
CA VAL A 670 -21.62 15.87 3.57
C VAL A 670 -20.20 16.14 3.09
N ASN A 671 -19.97 16.19 1.77
CA ASN A 671 -18.66 16.49 1.19
C ASN A 671 -18.22 17.94 1.46
N VAL A 672 -19.14 18.90 1.41
CA VAL A 672 -18.85 20.29 1.77
C VAL A 672 -18.44 20.41 3.25
N ILE A 673 -19.20 19.80 4.17
CA ILE A 673 -18.85 19.80 5.60
C ILE A 673 -17.49 19.13 5.82
N SER A 674 -17.25 17.99 5.17
CA SER A 674 -15.98 17.26 5.21
C SER A 674 -14.78 18.12 4.83
N TYR A 675 -14.92 18.96 3.80
CA TYR A 675 -13.87 19.86 3.36
C TYR A 675 -13.71 21.08 4.27
N VAL A 676 -14.82 21.73 4.64
CA VAL A 676 -14.83 22.98 5.41
C VAL A 676 -14.27 22.77 6.83
N VAL A 677 -14.63 21.67 7.50
CA VAL A 677 -14.14 21.36 8.86
C VAL A 677 -12.61 21.26 8.90
N PHE A 678 -12.00 20.78 7.81
CA PHE A 678 -10.55 20.59 7.68
C PHE A 678 -9.90 21.58 6.70
N LEU A 679 -10.53 22.74 6.46
CA LEU A 679 -10.00 23.74 5.55
C LEU A 679 -8.55 24.16 5.89
N PRO A 680 -8.17 24.39 7.18
CA PRO A 680 -6.78 24.68 7.51
C PRO A 680 -5.79 23.57 7.10
N PHE A 681 -6.19 22.29 7.17
CA PHE A 681 -5.35 21.19 6.68
C PHE A 681 -5.18 21.28 5.17
N HIS A 682 -6.28 21.46 4.43
CA HIS A 682 -6.27 21.53 2.97
C HIS A 682 -5.49 22.73 2.42
N MET A 683 -5.41 23.83 3.17
CA MET A 683 -4.61 25.00 2.80
C MET A 683 -3.10 24.79 2.97
N ASN A 684 -2.69 23.92 3.90
CA ASN A 684 -1.27 23.68 4.21
C ASN A 684 -0.73 22.38 3.59
N PHE A 685 -1.60 21.50 3.06
CA PHE A 685 -1.22 20.22 2.46
C PHE A 685 -1.00 20.36 0.95
N GLU A 686 0.19 20.01 0.47
CA GLU A 686 0.55 20.07 -0.96
C GLU A 686 0.48 18.68 -1.61
N LEU A 687 -0.29 18.57 -2.70
CA LEU A 687 -0.47 17.35 -3.50
C LEU A 687 0.38 17.41 -4.77
N PHE A 688 1.36 16.51 -4.91
CA PHE A 688 2.27 16.51 -6.07
C PHE A 688 1.81 15.59 -7.22
N ASN A 689 1.34 14.38 -6.92
CA ASN A 689 0.99 13.36 -7.93
C ASN A 689 -0.53 13.18 -8.00
N ASN A 690 -1.20 14.05 -8.78
CA ASN A 690 -2.64 13.97 -8.99
C ASN A 690 -2.97 13.23 -10.28
N GLY A 691 -3.87 12.24 -10.18
CA GLY A 691 -4.47 11.57 -11.33
C GLY A 691 -4.47 10.05 -11.23
N VAL A 692 -5.10 9.43 -12.24
CA VAL A 692 -5.10 7.99 -12.48
C VAL A 692 -4.61 7.71 -13.89
N GLU A 693 -4.01 6.55 -14.09
CA GLU A 693 -3.57 6.04 -15.38
C GLU A 693 -4.13 4.62 -15.60
N PHE A 694 -4.07 4.13 -16.84
CA PHE A 694 -4.51 2.76 -17.11
C PHE A 694 -3.48 1.77 -16.54
N SER A 695 -3.99 0.83 -15.75
CA SER A 695 -3.18 -0.20 -15.12
C SER A 695 -2.55 -1.10 -16.19
N SER A 696 -1.22 -1.20 -16.18
CA SER A 696 -0.46 -2.04 -17.11
C SER A 696 -0.49 -3.54 -16.78
N TYR A 697 -0.92 -3.87 -15.56
CA TYR A 697 -0.92 -5.24 -15.04
C TYR A 697 -2.33 -5.70 -14.64
N ARG A 698 -2.54 -7.01 -14.65
CA ARG A 698 -3.81 -7.64 -14.28
C ARG A 698 -3.56 -8.81 -13.35
N THR A 699 -4.48 -9.04 -12.43
CA THR A 699 -4.38 -10.12 -11.45
C THR A 699 -4.85 -11.43 -12.07
N GLU A 700 -4.08 -12.49 -11.87
CA GLU A 700 -4.48 -13.85 -12.28
C GLU A 700 -5.69 -14.33 -11.47
N LEU A 701 -6.69 -14.92 -12.13
CA LEU A 701 -7.96 -15.30 -11.50
C LEU A 701 -7.78 -16.25 -10.31
N TRP A 702 -6.82 -17.16 -10.35
CA TRP A 702 -6.56 -18.08 -9.23
C TRP A 702 -5.95 -17.37 -8.02
N ARG A 703 -5.07 -16.37 -8.21
CA ARG A 703 -4.49 -15.54 -7.13
C ARG A 703 -5.56 -14.68 -6.49
N PHE A 704 -6.37 -14.04 -7.33
CA PHE A 704 -7.56 -13.29 -6.90
C PHE A 704 -8.48 -14.18 -6.07
N SER A 705 -8.79 -15.37 -6.58
CA SER A 705 -9.64 -16.34 -5.90
C SER A 705 -9.01 -16.84 -4.60
N GLY A 706 -7.68 -16.99 -4.54
CA GLY A 706 -6.95 -17.39 -3.34
C GLY A 706 -6.95 -16.32 -2.24
N ILE A 707 -6.89 -15.05 -2.61
CA ILE A 707 -6.99 -13.95 -1.64
C ILE A 707 -8.41 -13.89 -1.07
N HIS A 708 -9.44 -13.95 -1.91
CA HIS A 708 -10.83 -13.68 -1.51
C HIS A 708 -11.71 -14.95 -1.34
N PHE A 709 -11.10 -16.13 -1.25
CA PHE A 709 -11.79 -17.42 -1.34
C PHE A 709 -12.99 -17.56 -0.39
N SER A 710 -12.80 -17.22 0.90
CA SER A 710 -13.83 -17.32 1.92
C SER A 710 -15.08 -16.50 1.58
N PHE A 711 -14.91 -15.31 1.02
CA PHE A 711 -16.01 -14.43 0.64
C PHE A 711 -16.70 -14.92 -0.62
N LEU A 712 -15.91 -15.30 -1.63
CA LEU A 712 -16.41 -15.83 -2.89
C LEU A 712 -17.25 -17.09 -2.65
N PHE A 713 -16.77 -18.04 -1.83
CA PHE A 713 -17.51 -19.25 -1.46
C PHE A 713 -18.89 -18.94 -0.89
N ILE A 714 -18.98 -17.98 0.04
CA ILE A 714 -20.24 -17.57 0.66
C ILE A 714 -21.15 -16.86 -0.33
N ILE A 715 -20.61 -15.92 -1.12
CA ILE A 715 -21.38 -15.16 -2.12
C ILE A 715 -21.95 -16.09 -3.19
N PHE A 716 -21.13 -17.02 -3.73
CA PHE A 716 -21.60 -18.01 -4.70
C PHE A 716 -22.68 -18.90 -4.12
N THR A 717 -22.49 -19.39 -2.90
CA THR A 717 -23.53 -20.18 -2.22
C THR A 717 -24.82 -19.38 -2.10
N TRP A 718 -24.74 -18.12 -1.69
CA TRP A 718 -25.91 -17.26 -1.52
C TRP A 718 -26.65 -17.05 -2.84
N ILE A 719 -25.92 -16.75 -3.93
CA ILE A 719 -26.49 -16.63 -5.28
C ILE A 719 -27.21 -17.93 -5.66
N ILE A 720 -26.57 -19.10 -5.52
CA ILE A 720 -27.15 -20.40 -5.87
C ILE A 720 -28.45 -20.67 -5.08
N ILE A 721 -28.46 -20.39 -3.78
CA ILE A 721 -29.65 -20.60 -2.93
C ILE A 721 -30.79 -19.67 -3.36
N LYS A 722 -30.49 -18.39 -3.61
CA LYS A 722 -31.50 -17.44 -4.11
C LYS A 722 -32.03 -17.87 -5.46
N MET A 723 -31.16 -18.29 -6.38
CA MET A 723 -31.55 -18.83 -7.68
C MET A 723 -32.51 -20.00 -7.53
N LYS A 724 -32.18 -21.00 -6.70
CA LYS A 724 -33.03 -22.16 -6.47
C LYS A 724 -34.39 -21.78 -5.86
N LYS A 725 -34.40 -20.91 -4.85
CA LYS A 725 -35.64 -20.38 -4.23
C LYS A 725 -36.61 -19.86 -5.31
N TYR A 726 -36.12 -19.06 -6.25
CA TYR A 726 -36.98 -18.42 -7.26
C TYR A 726 -37.27 -19.30 -8.47
N LEU A 727 -36.43 -20.29 -8.78
CA LEU A 727 -36.72 -21.31 -9.78
C LEU A 727 -37.83 -22.27 -9.29
N ASP A 728 -37.79 -22.70 -8.04
CA ASP A 728 -38.79 -23.58 -7.43
C ASP A 728 -40.15 -22.87 -7.17
N LEU A 729 -40.14 -21.55 -6.98
CA LEU A 729 -41.40 -20.78 -6.87
C LEU A 729 -42.24 -20.81 -8.16
N LYS A 730 -41.64 -21.06 -9.34
CA LYS A 730 -42.39 -21.17 -10.61
C LYS A 730 -43.14 -22.48 -10.79
N THR A 731 -42.75 -23.56 -10.12
CA THR A 731 -43.52 -24.79 -10.06
C THR A 731 -44.70 -24.69 -9.08
N LEU A 732 -44.67 -23.73 -8.15
CA LEU A 732 -45.75 -23.47 -7.16
C LEU A 732 -46.74 -22.36 -7.57
N ILE A 733 -46.34 -21.39 -8.39
CA ILE A 733 -47.21 -20.26 -8.83
C ILE A 733 -48.13 -20.63 -10.01
N GLY A 734 -48.18 -21.90 -10.43
CA GLY A 734 -49.18 -22.37 -11.41
C GLY A 734 -50.65 -22.14 -11.00
N ASN A 735 -50.93 -21.79 -9.73
CA ASN A 735 -52.27 -21.70 -9.17
C ASN A 735 -52.61 -20.39 -8.41
N PHE A 736 -51.92 -19.26 -8.63
CA PHE A 736 -52.32 -17.97 -8.01
C PHE A 736 -52.85 -16.95 -9.02
N ASP A 737 -53.94 -16.30 -8.60
CA ASP A 737 -54.90 -15.49 -9.34
C ASP A 737 -54.29 -14.32 -10.14
N SER A 738 -54.87 -14.07 -11.32
CA SER A 738 -54.24 -13.41 -12.48
C SER A 738 -54.14 -11.87 -12.44
N ASN A 739 -54.57 -11.22 -11.35
CA ASN A 739 -54.71 -9.76 -11.33
C ASN A 739 -53.50 -8.98 -10.80
N SER A 740 -52.55 -9.60 -10.09
CA SER A 740 -51.33 -8.91 -9.61
C SER A 740 -50.07 -9.16 -10.46
N THR A 741 -50.15 -10.09 -11.42
CA THR A 741 -48.99 -10.61 -12.19
C THR A 741 -48.73 -9.91 -13.53
N LYS A 742 -49.60 -8.97 -13.96
CA LYS A 742 -49.45 -8.31 -15.28
C LYS A 742 -48.22 -7.41 -15.43
N ARG A 743 -47.57 -6.96 -14.34
CA ARG A 743 -46.39 -6.05 -14.43
C ARG A 743 -45.02 -6.73 -14.48
N PHE A 744 -44.90 -8.05 -14.24
CA PHE A 744 -43.58 -8.71 -14.09
C PHE A 744 -43.43 -10.02 -14.89
N ASN A 745 -44.20 -10.18 -15.96
CA ASN A 745 -44.17 -11.37 -16.83
C ASN A 745 -42.91 -11.46 -17.75
N ILE A 746 -41.98 -10.52 -17.65
CA ILE A 746 -40.81 -10.38 -18.55
C ILE A 746 -39.67 -11.34 -18.17
N PHE A 747 -39.57 -11.79 -16.91
CA PHE A 747 -38.47 -12.67 -16.48
C PHE A 747 -38.90 -14.15 -16.45
N LYS A 748 -39.11 -14.77 -17.63
CA LYS A 748 -39.23 -16.24 -17.75
C LYS A 748 -37.91 -16.92 -17.33
N GLY A 749 -37.96 -18.10 -16.71
CA GLY A 749 -36.77 -18.82 -16.20
C GLY A 749 -35.79 -19.28 -17.29
N ALA A 750 -36.19 -19.18 -18.57
CA ALA A 750 -35.34 -19.37 -19.72
C ALA A 750 -34.39 -18.18 -19.95
N HIS A 751 -34.85 -16.93 -19.85
CA HIS A 751 -33.99 -15.74 -19.95
C HIS A 751 -32.94 -15.73 -18.83
N PHE A 752 -33.31 -16.23 -17.65
CA PHE A 752 -32.40 -16.38 -16.53
C PHE A 752 -31.26 -17.39 -16.79
N ARG A 753 -31.60 -18.58 -17.30
CA ARG A 753 -30.60 -19.60 -17.69
C ARG A 753 -29.71 -19.13 -18.84
N LEU A 754 -30.26 -18.33 -19.76
CA LEU A 754 -29.51 -17.75 -20.87
C LEU A 754 -28.53 -16.67 -20.41
N ILE A 755 -28.93 -15.75 -19.51
CA ILE A 755 -28.03 -14.73 -18.96
C ILE A 755 -26.95 -15.39 -18.09
N PHE A 756 -27.31 -16.38 -17.27
CA PHE A 756 -26.33 -17.12 -16.46
C PHE A 756 -25.33 -17.89 -17.33
N GLY A 757 -25.83 -18.64 -18.31
CA GLY A 757 -25.01 -19.37 -19.27
C GLY A 757 -24.12 -18.44 -20.09
N PHE A 758 -24.63 -17.28 -20.50
CA PHE A 758 -23.87 -16.28 -21.25
C PHE A 758 -22.73 -15.67 -20.41
N LEU A 759 -22.99 -15.25 -19.17
CA LEU A 759 -21.96 -14.71 -18.29
C LEU A 759 -20.90 -15.77 -17.91
N LEU A 760 -21.32 -17.02 -17.69
CA LEU A 760 -20.41 -18.14 -17.44
C LEU A 760 -19.55 -18.43 -18.69
N LEU A 761 -20.17 -18.46 -19.87
CA LEU A 761 -19.49 -18.67 -21.14
C LEU A 761 -18.50 -17.55 -21.44
N VAL A 762 -18.88 -16.28 -21.25
CA VAL A 762 -17.98 -15.14 -21.36
C VAL A 762 -16.83 -15.28 -20.38
N THR A 763 -17.09 -15.60 -19.11
CA THR A 763 -16.01 -15.81 -18.14
C THR A 763 -15.05 -16.91 -18.60
N ILE A 764 -15.57 -18.07 -19.04
CA ILE A 764 -14.79 -19.23 -19.50
C ILE A 764 -13.97 -18.90 -20.75
N ILE A 765 -14.57 -18.23 -21.74
CA ILE A 765 -13.88 -17.81 -22.99
C ILE A 765 -12.73 -16.87 -22.68
N PHE A 766 -12.87 -16.03 -21.67
CA PHE A 766 -11.86 -15.02 -21.32
C PHE A 766 -10.84 -15.48 -20.27
N ILE A 767 -10.95 -16.70 -19.70
CA ILE A 767 -9.94 -17.29 -18.80
C ILE A 767 -8.50 -17.19 -19.35
N PRO A 768 -8.22 -17.41 -20.66
CA PRO A 768 -6.88 -17.30 -21.21
C PRO A 768 -6.36 -15.87 -21.35
N PHE A 769 -7.23 -14.86 -21.21
CA PHE A 769 -6.90 -13.46 -21.43
C PHE A 769 -6.62 -12.74 -20.11
N SER A 770 -5.82 -11.67 -20.17
CA SER A 770 -5.47 -10.82 -19.01
C SER A 770 -6.68 -10.17 -18.33
N TRP A 771 -7.87 -10.21 -18.94
CA TRP A 771 -9.11 -9.61 -18.43
C TRP A 771 -10.04 -10.57 -17.67
N SER A 772 -9.65 -11.84 -17.49
CA SER A 772 -10.47 -12.87 -16.83
C SER A 772 -10.97 -12.45 -15.45
N THR A 773 -10.10 -11.92 -14.59
CA THR A 773 -10.44 -11.47 -13.23
C THR A 773 -11.44 -10.31 -13.25
N PHE A 774 -11.21 -9.29 -14.09
CA PHE A 774 -12.14 -8.16 -14.23
C PHE A 774 -13.54 -8.62 -14.67
N LEU A 775 -13.62 -9.46 -15.71
CA LEU A 775 -14.90 -9.96 -16.22
C LEU A 775 -15.61 -10.85 -15.20
N PHE A 776 -14.87 -11.67 -14.46
CA PHE A 776 -15.40 -12.48 -13.37
C PHE A 776 -16.03 -11.62 -12.27
N ILE A 777 -15.33 -10.56 -11.83
CA ILE A 777 -15.83 -9.62 -10.82
C ILE A 777 -17.09 -8.90 -11.32
N LEU A 778 -17.08 -8.44 -12.58
CA LEU A 778 -18.22 -7.77 -13.19
C LEU A 778 -19.44 -8.70 -13.25
N ALA A 779 -19.26 -9.93 -13.72
CA ALA A 779 -20.32 -10.94 -13.75
C ALA A 779 -20.88 -11.20 -12.34
N LEU A 780 -20.01 -11.35 -11.34
CA LEU A 780 -20.42 -11.54 -9.95
C LEU A 780 -21.25 -10.37 -9.42
N GLY A 781 -20.83 -9.12 -9.67
CA GLY A 781 -21.57 -7.92 -9.29
C GLY A 781 -22.94 -7.82 -9.97
N LEU A 782 -23.02 -8.17 -11.25
CA LEU A 782 -24.29 -8.23 -11.99
C LEU A 782 -25.23 -9.29 -11.40
N PHE A 783 -24.73 -10.48 -11.03
CA PHE A 783 -25.55 -11.50 -10.39
C PHE A 783 -26.08 -11.09 -9.02
N ILE A 784 -25.24 -10.46 -8.18
CA ILE A 784 -25.68 -9.96 -6.87
C ILE A 784 -26.79 -8.90 -7.07
N SER A 785 -26.57 -7.95 -7.98
CA SER A 785 -27.54 -6.89 -8.30
C SER A 785 -28.86 -7.48 -8.81
N PHE A 786 -28.78 -8.48 -9.68
CA PHE A 786 -29.93 -9.15 -10.24
C PHE A 786 -30.71 -9.97 -9.18
N MET A 787 -30.01 -10.72 -8.31
CA MET A 787 -30.64 -11.42 -7.18
C MET A 787 -31.31 -10.45 -6.21
N PHE A 788 -30.69 -9.30 -5.95
CA PHE A 788 -31.29 -8.25 -5.15
C PHE A 788 -32.56 -7.69 -5.80
N ALA A 789 -32.54 -7.40 -7.11
CA ALA A 789 -33.70 -6.89 -7.83
C ALA A 789 -34.91 -7.84 -7.74
N ILE A 790 -34.66 -9.16 -7.84
CA ILE A 790 -35.70 -10.18 -7.62
C ILE A 790 -36.20 -10.15 -6.17
N GLU A 791 -35.30 -10.17 -5.18
CA GLU A 791 -35.70 -10.14 -3.77
C GLU A 791 -36.49 -8.86 -3.42
N TYR A 792 -36.12 -7.71 -3.99
CA TYR A 792 -36.84 -6.45 -3.86
C TYR A 792 -38.25 -6.54 -4.45
N ALA A 793 -38.42 -7.17 -5.61
CA ALA A 793 -39.71 -7.33 -6.26
C ALA A 793 -40.67 -8.25 -5.46
N TYR A 794 -40.15 -9.30 -4.82
CA TYR A 794 -40.97 -10.29 -4.09
C TYR A 794 -41.09 -10.03 -2.59
N ASN A 795 -40.10 -9.40 -1.93
CA ASN A 795 -40.02 -9.26 -0.47
C ASN A 795 -39.65 -7.83 -0.05
N LEU A 796 -40.54 -6.87 -0.37
CA LEU A 796 -40.37 -5.43 -0.11
C LEU A 796 -39.91 -5.11 1.34
N GLY A 797 -40.49 -5.77 2.35
CA GLY A 797 -40.17 -5.48 3.77
C GLY A 797 -38.73 -5.81 4.18
N THR A 798 -38.14 -6.89 3.66
CA THR A 798 -36.81 -7.37 4.07
C THR A 798 -35.70 -6.91 3.14
N SER A 799 -36.06 -6.62 1.89
CA SER A 799 -35.14 -6.08 0.88
C SER A 799 -34.41 -4.82 1.35
N ARG A 800 -35.02 -4.02 2.23
CA ARG A 800 -34.41 -2.81 2.80
C ARG A 800 -33.11 -3.07 3.55
N TYR A 801 -33.03 -4.13 4.34
CA TYR A 801 -31.81 -4.45 5.09
C TYR A 801 -30.79 -5.19 4.23
N LEU A 802 -31.25 -6.09 3.36
CA LEU A 802 -30.41 -6.76 2.37
C LEU A 802 -29.72 -5.75 1.44
N PHE A 803 -30.39 -4.66 1.08
CA PHE A 803 -29.84 -3.61 0.21
C PHE A 803 -28.52 -3.04 0.76
N VAL A 804 -28.40 -2.86 2.08
CA VAL A 804 -27.17 -2.35 2.71
C VAL A 804 -25.99 -3.27 2.41
N PHE A 805 -26.16 -4.57 2.63
CA PHE A 805 -25.10 -5.56 2.41
C PHE A 805 -24.80 -5.81 0.93
N VAL A 806 -25.83 -5.69 0.07
CA VAL A 806 -25.64 -5.70 -1.39
C VAL A 806 -24.81 -4.50 -1.84
N VAL A 807 -25.10 -3.29 -1.35
CA VAL A 807 -24.30 -2.10 -1.67
C VAL A 807 -22.87 -2.27 -1.18
N MET A 808 -22.64 -2.83 0.01
CA MET A 808 -21.28 -3.13 0.51
C MET A 808 -20.55 -4.13 -0.40
N ALA A 809 -21.21 -5.23 -0.78
CA ALA A 809 -20.63 -6.22 -1.69
C ALA A 809 -20.28 -5.60 -3.04
N LEU A 810 -21.19 -4.83 -3.63
CA LEU A 810 -20.98 -4.15 -4.91
C LEU A 810 -19.89 -3.08 -4.83
N THR A 811 -19.80 -2.36 -3.72
CA THR A 811 -18.72 -1.41 -3.46
C THR A 811 -17.37 -2.15 -3.45
N GLY A 812 -17.24 -3.22 -2.65
CA GLY A 812 -16.02 -4.01 -2.57
C GLY A 812 -15.62 -4.63 -3.92
N LEU A 813 -16.56 -5.22 -4.66
CA LEU A 813 -16.31 -5.75 -6.01
C LEU A 813 -15.93 -4.65 -7.00
N SER A 814 -16.53 -3.46 -6.90
CA SER A 814 -16.18 -2.33 -7.80
C SER A 814 -14.77 -1.83 -7.55
N LEU A 815 -14.28 -1.83 -6.29
CA LEU A 815 -12.88 -1.52 -5.99
C LEU A 815 -11.94 -2.54 -6.63
N LEU A 816 -12.25 -3.84 -6.47
CA LEU A 816 -11.47 -4.93 -7.06
C LEU A 816 -11.51 -4.93 -8.58
N ALA A 817 -12.60 -4.49 -9.21
CA ALA A 817 -12.65 -4.27 -10.65
C ALA A 817 -11.86 -3.01 -11.05
N GLY A 818 -11.90 -1.95 -10.25
CA GLY A 818 -11.25 -0.68 -10.51
C GLY A 818 -9.73 -0.78 -10.57
N VAL A 819 -9.11 -1.51 -9.64
CA VAL A 819 -7.65 -1.79 -9.61
C VAL A 819 -7.18 -2.66 -10.78
N GLU A 820 -8.09 -3.40 -11.39
CA GLU A 820 -7.88 -4.13 -12.64
C GLU A 820 -8.05 -3.23 -13.88
N VAL A 821 -8.28 -1.92 -13.74
CA VAL A 821 -8.40 -1.01 -14.89
C VAL A 821 -7.51 0.21 -14.70
N LEU A 822 -7.47 0.76 -13.50
CA LEU A 822 -6.85 2.03 -13.16
C LEU A 822 -5.80 1.87 -12.06
N THR A 823 -4.72 2.62 -12.17
CA THR A 823 -3.69 2.83 -11.14
C THR A 823 -3.57 4.30 -10.81
N VAL A 824 -3.17 4.62 -9.58
CA VAL A 824 -2.86 6.01 -9.21
C VAL A 824 -1.56 6.43 -9.88
N LYS A 825 -1.52 7.64 -10.46
CA LYS A 825 -0.33 8.15 -11.13
C LYS A 825 0.83 8.29 -10.15
N GLY A 826 2.02 7.84 -10.53
CA GLY A 826 3.22 7.88 -9.67
C GLY A 826 3.26 6.78 -8.61
N ASP A 827 2.41 5.76 -8.71
CA ASP A 827 2.53 4.52 -7.93
C ASP A 827 3.72 3.67 -8.41
N ILE A 828 4.20 2.77 -7.55
CA ILE A 828 5.25 1.80 -7.92
C ILE A 828 4.55 0.65 -8.66
N GLY A 829 4.42 0.79 -10.00
CA GLY A 829 3.62 -0.09 -10.84
C GLY A 829 2.13 0.04 -10.50
N ARG A 830 1.64 -0.82 -9.60
CA ARG A 830 0.31 -0.73 -8.99
C ARG A 830 0.29 -1.10 -7.51
N MET A 831 1.45 -1.08 -6.86
CA MET A 831 1.66 -1.62 -5.52
C MET A 831 0.72 -1.00 -4.48
N ASN A 832 0.71 0.33 -4.35
CA ASN A 832 -0.13 0.99 -3.34
C ASN A 832 -1.60 0.95 -3.73
N THR A 833 -1.90 1.03 -5.03
CA THR A 833 -3.26 0.91 -5.55
C THR A 833 -3.88 -0.43 -5.14
N VAL A 834 -3.18 -1.54 -5.39
CA VAL A 834 -3.62 -2.88 -4.95
C VAL A 834 -3.72 -2.92 -3.43
N PHE A 835 -2.69 -2.50 -2.70
CA PHE A 835 -2.67 -2.51 -1.24
C PHE A 835 -3.89 -1.85 -0.61
N LYS A 836 -4.09 -0.56 -0.90
CA LYS A 836 -5.09 0.26 -0.20
C LYS A 836 -6.51 -0.21 -0.55
N PHE A 837 -6.79 -0.49 -1.82
CA PHE A 837 -8.13 -0.88 -2.25
C PHE A 837 -8.47 -2.34 -1.96
N TYR A 838 -7.51 -3.27 -1.96
CA TYR A 838 -7.77 -4.66 -1.54
C TYR A 838 -8.10 -4.74 -0.06
N LEU A 839 -7.42 -3.97 0.80
CA LEU A 839 -7.72 -3.90 2.23
C LEU A 839 -9.15 -3.40 2.48
N GLN A 840 -9.55 -2.34 1.77
CA GLN A 840 -10.92 -1.80 1.83
C GLN A 840 -11.96 -2.81 1.31
N ALA A 841 -11.68 -3.45 0.18
CA ALA A 841 -12.55 -4.47 -0.40
C ALA A 841 -12.71 -5.67 0.52
N TRP A 842 -11.63 -6.10 1.21
CA TRP A 842 -11.67 -7.16 2.22
C TRP A 842 -12.69 -6.83 3.31
N THR A 843 -12.61 -5.64 3.92
CA THR A 843 -13.56 -5.23 4.97
C THR A 843 -15.01 -5.24 4.48
N LEU A 844 -15.28 -4.67 3.31
CA LEU A 844 -16.63 -4.60 2.72
C LEU A 844 -17.19 -6.00 2.38
N LEU A 845 -16.37 -6.85 1.76
CA LEU A 845 -16.75 -8.21 1.40
C LEU A 845 -16.97 -9.07 2.64
N SER A 846 -16.10 -9.02 3.65
CA SER A 846 -16.30 -9.72 4.92
C SER A 846 -17.61 -9.35 5.61
N ILE A 847 -17.96 -8.06 5.68
CA ILE A 847 -19.23 -7.60 6.28
C ILE A 847 -20.43 -8.14 5.48
N SER A 848 -20.41 -8.02 4.16
CA SER A 848 -21.51 -8.49 3.30
C SER A 848 -21.66 -10.01 3.29
N SER A 849 -20.57 -10.76 3.18
CA SER A 849 -20.53 -12.22 3.26
C SER A 849 -21.07 -12.73 4.60
N THR A 850 -20.80 -12.03 5.70
CA THR A 850 -21.36 -12.41 7.01
C THR A 850 -22.89 -12.37 7.01
N TYR A 851 -23.50 -11.33 6.43
CA TYR A 851 -24.96 -11.29 6.30
C TYR A 851 -25.50 -12.34 5.34
N PHE A 852 -24.84 -12.55 4.20
CA PHE A 852 -25.22 -13.59 3.24
C PHE A 852 -25.14 -14.99 3.85
N LEU A 853 -24.15 -15.27 4.69
CA LEU A 853 -24.02 -16.52 5.44
C LEU A 853 -25.22 -16.73 6.37
N TRP A 854 -25.62 -15.70 7.11
CA TRP A 854 -26.81 -15.77 7.95
C TRP A 854 -28.08 -16.06 7.14
N ASP A 855 -28.25 -15.41 5.98
CA ASP A 855 -29.38 -15.63 5.09
C ASP A 855 -29.38 -17.05 4.47
N ILE A 856 -28.19 -17.60 4.15
CA ILE A 856 -28.00 -19.00 3.71
C ILE A 856 -28.52 -20.00 4.75
N PHE A 857 -28.06 -19.89 6.01
CA PHE A 857 -28.46 -20.82 7.08
C PHE A 857 -29.96 -20.77 7.38
N ARG A 858 -30.61 -19.68 6.99
CA ARG A 858 -32.04 -19.46 7.18
C ARG A 858 -32.92 -20.05 6.09
N ALA A 859 -32.34 -20.67 5.07
CA ALA A 859 -33.07 -21.32 3.98
C ALA A 859 -33.09 -22.86 4.11
N PRO A 860 -33.56 -23.45 5.24
CA PRO A 860 -33.40 -24.88 5.51
C PRO A 860 -34.15 -25.78 4.54
N ASN A 861 -35.23 -25.29 3.91
CA ASN A 861 -36.05 -26.08 2.99
C ASN A 861 -35.43 -26.22 1.59
N ILE A 862 -34.31 -25.53 1.32
CA ILE A 862 -33.67 -25.54 -0.01
C ILE A 862 -32.63 -26.66 -0.12
N PHE A 863 -32.02 -27.07 1.00
CA PHE A 863 -31.12 -28.21 1.04
C PHE A 863 -31.80 -29.43 1.65
N ASN A 864 -31.63 -30.60 1.04
CA ASN A 864 -31.87 -31.84 1.78
C ASN A 864 -30.80 -31.98 2.89
N ARG A 865 -31.05 -32.85 3.88
CA ARG A 865 -30.17 -33.00 5.05
C ARG A 865 -28.73 -33.36 4.64
N LEU A 866 -28.56 -34.20 3.63
CA LEU A 866 -27.25 -34.62 3.12
C LEU A 866 -26.46 -33.46 2.53
N VAL A 867 -27.02 -32.72 1.57
CA VAL A 867 -26.37 -31.58 0.92
C VAL A 867 -26.05 -30.49 1.93
N ARG A 868 -26.95 -30.23 2.89
CA ARG A 868 -26.67 -29.28 3.97
C ARG A 868 -25.47 -29.72 4.81
N ASN A 869 -25.40 -30.99 5.20
CA ASN A 869 -24.29 -31.52 5.99
C ASN A 869 -22.97 -31.44 5.22
N ILE A 870 -22.95 -31.83 3.94
CA ILE A 870 -21.78 -31.71 3.06
C ILE A 870 -21.34 -30.25 2.96
N TRP A 871 -22.26 -29.34 2.69
CA TRP A 871 -21.95 -27.92 2.59
C TRP A 871 -21.40 -27.36 3.91
N VAL A 872 -21.98 -27.73 5.06
CA VAL A 872 -21.46 -27.34 6.37
C VAL A 872 -20.05 -27.90 6.59
N SER A 873 -19.79 -29.16 6.22
CA SER A 873 -18.45 -29.74 6.29
C SER A 873 -17.44 -28.97 5.43
N VAL A 874 -17.80 -28.64 4.19
CA VAL A 874 -16.96 -27.81 3.30
C VAL A 874 -16.74 -26.42 3.89
N PHE A 875 -17.80 -25.77 4.39
CA PHE A 875 -17.69 -24.47 5.05
C PHE A 875 -16.77 -24.52 6.27
N CYS A 876 -16.86 -25.57 7.10
CA CYS A 876 -15.93 -25.76 8.22
C CYS A 876 -14.48 -25.90 7.73
N ILE A 877 -14.23 -26.61 6.62
CA ILE A 877 -12.89 -26.68 6.00
C ILE A 877 -12.41 -25.29 5.56
N VAL A 878 -13.28 -24.47 4.96
CA VAL A 878 -12.94 -23.08 4.59
C VAL A 878 -12.57 -22.24 5.81
N VAL A 879 -13.34 -22.35 6.90
CA VAL A 879 -13.05 -21.64 8.16
C VAL A 879 -11.74 -22.12 8.76
N ILE A 880 -11.46 -23.43 8.75
CA ILE A 880 -10.18 -23.99 9.21
C ILE A 880 -9.03 -23.44 8.34
N ALA A 881 -9.17 -23.45 7.02
CA ALA A 881 -8.16 -22.90 6.11
C ALA A 881 -7.85 -21.42 6.40
N ALA A 882 -8.89 -20.61 6.65
CA ALA A 882 -8.76 -19.21 7.02
C ALA A 882 -8.11 -19.00 8.41
N LEU A 883 -8.21 -19.97 9.32
CA LEU A 883 -7.59 -19.96 10.64
C LEU A 883 -6.12 -20.39 10.65
N ILE A 884 -5.63 -21.03 9.58
CA ILE A 884 -4.22 -21.46 9.50
C ILE A 884 -3.28 -20.27 9.59
N TYR A 885 -3.55 -19.19 8.85
CA TYR A 885 -2.73 -17.99 8.90
C TYR A 885 -2.64 -17.40 10.32
N PRO A 886 -3.74 -17.03 11.02
CA PRO A 886 -3.62 -16.46 12.36
C PRO A 886 -2.96 -17.42 13.35
N ALA A 887 -3.22 -18.73 13.25
CA ALA A 887 -2.62 -19.72 14.16
C ALA A 887 -1.09 -19.84 14.00
N LEU A 888 -0.58 -19.81 12.76
CA LEU A 888 0.85 -20.02 12.49
C LEU A 888 1.65 -18.72 12.40
N SER A 889 1.02 -17.60 12.02
CA SER A 889 1.68 -16.30 11.92
C SER A 889 2.01 -15.68 13.29
N ILE A 890 1.19 -15.89 14.33
CA ILE A 890 1.49 -15.38 15.69
C ILE A 890 2.83 -15.92 16.22
N PRO A 891 3.08 -17.24 16.28
CA PRO A 891 4.36 -17.75 16.75
C PRO A 891 5.50 -17.40 15.79
N ALA A 892 5.28 -17.41 14.46
CA ALA A 892 6.28 -17.00 13.49
C ALA A 892 6.73 -15.53 13.73
N ARG A 893 5.78 -14.62 13.94
CA ARG A 893 6.06 -13.21 14.22
C ARG A 893 6.68 -12.99 15.61
N SER A 894 6.28 -13.77 16.61
CA SER A 894 6.86 -13.71 17.95
C SER A 894 8.33 -14.14 17.97
N LYS A 895 8.72 -15.12 17.13
CA LYS A 895 10.11 -15.54 16.94
C LYS A 895 10.95 -14.50 16.17
N ASP A 896 10.33 -13.68 15.34
CA ASP A 896 10.94 -12.65 14.50
C ASP A 896 11.30 -11.35 15.28
N ARG A 897 11.66 -11.49 16.56
CA ARG A 897 12.06 -10.37 17.42
C ARG A 897 13.56 -10.15 17.36
N PHE A 898 13.98 -8.93 17.70
CA PHE A 898 15.41 -8.62 17.81
C PHE A 898 16.06 -9.49 18.89
N ASP A 899 15.48 -9.47 20.10
CA ASP A 899 15.91 -10.28 21.24
C ASP A 899 14.72 -10.96 21.92
N PRO A 900 14.90 -12.17 22.47
CA PRO A 900 13.87 -12.85 23.24
C PRO A 900 13.75 -12.24 24.65
N ILE A 901 12.97 -11.16 24.78
CA ILE A 901 12.67 -10.55 26.09
C ILE A 901 11.27 -10.97 26.61
N PRO A 902 11.06 -10.96 27.95
CA PRO A 902 9.75 -11.25 28.55
C PRO A 902 8.62 -10.35 28.02
N PRO A 903 7.34 -10.79 28.13
CA PRO A 903 6.22 -9.98 27.67
C PRO A 903 6.16 -8.60 28.32
N THR A 904 6.04 -7.57 27.49
CA THR A 904 5.96 -6.16 27.91
C THR A 904 5.21 -5.35 26.87
N LEU A 905 4.66 -4.20 27.24
CA LEU A 905 4.05 -3.26 26.28
C LEU A 905 4.99 -2.09 25.92
N ASP A 906 6.13 -1.96 26.62
CA ASP A 906 7.09 -0.91 26.31
C ASP A 906 7.94 -1.29 25.08
N GLY A 907 7.64 -0.65 23.96
CA GLY A 907 8.28 -0.92 22.68
C GLY A 907 9.75 -0.49 22.56
N ARG A 908 10.35 0.12 23.59
CA ARG A 908 11.79 0.42 23.65
C ARG A 908 12.58 -0.63 24.43
N LYS A 909 11.91 -1.57 25.11
CA LYS A 909 12.57 -2.47 26.07
C LYS A 909 13.67 -3.33 25.44
N TYR A 910 13.51 -3.70 24.17
CA TYR A 910 14.51 -4.45 23.41
C TYR A 910 15.86 -3.71 23.32
N MET A 911 15.88 -2.38 23.36
CA MET A 911 17.09 -1.57 23.26
C MET A 911 18.06 -1.78 24.43
N GLU A 912 17.59 -2.31 25.57
CA GLU A 912 18.44 -2.58 26.73
C GLU A 912 19.41 -3.75 26.51
N THR A 913 18.99 -4.74 25.71
CA THR A 913 19.75 -5.97 25.47
C THR A 913 20.29 -6.06 24.04
N ALA A 914 19.66 -5.35 23.10
CA ALA A 914 19.93 -5.50 21.69
C ALA A 914 21.37 -5.09 21.31
N GLN A 915 22.05 -6.02 20.65
CA GLN A 915 23.38 -5.80 20.07
C GLN A 915 23.31 -6.04 18.57
N CYS A 916 23.84 -5.10 17.79
CA CYS A 916 23.93 -5.23 16.34
C CYS A 916 25.34 -5.77 16.03
N SER A 917 25.41 -7.06 15.69
CA SER A 917 26.66 -7.80 15.43
C SER A 917 27.34 -7.35 14.13
N ILE A 918 28.60 -7.78 13.91
CA ILE A 918 29.34 -7.56 12.66
C ILE A 918 28.50 -8.14 11.50
N ASN A 919 28.28 -7.35 10.44
CA ASN A 919 27.39 -7.60 9.28
C ASN A 919 25.89 -7.32 9.46
N CYS A 920 25.48 -6.68 10.55
CA CYS A 920 24.15 -6.09 10.66
C CYS A 920 23.91 -5.04 9.53
N TYR A 921 24.99 -4.44 9.01
CA TYR A 921 25.02 -3.62 7.79
C TYR A 921 26.11 -4.09 6.79
N LYS A 922 25.87 -3.92 5.48
CA LYS A 922 26.78 -4.32 4.39
C LYS A 922 28.15 -3.60 4.37
N SER A 923 28.36 -2.59 5.21
CA SER A 923 29.55 -1.74 5.26
C SER A 923 30.23 -1.66 6.65
N GLN A 924 29.88 -2.56 7.58
CA GLN A 924 30.26 -2.41 8.99
C GLN A 924 31.47 -3.27 9.39
N GLU A 925 32.53 -2.60 9.87
CA GLU A 925 33.73 -3.27 10.41
C GLU A 925 33.69 -3.50 11.94
N LYS A 926 32.78 -2.84 12.70
CA LYS A 926 32.70 -2.91 14.18
C LYS A 926 31.26 -2.99 14.71
N PRO A 927 30.95 -3.78 15.76
CA PRO A 927 29.60 -3.90 16.34
C PRO A 927 29.13 -2.60 17.02
N PHE A 928 27.80 -2.43 17.17
CA PHE A 928 27.18 -1.28 17.86
C PHE A 928 26.32 -1.73 19.05
N VAL A 929 26.39 -0.99 20.17
CA VAL A 929 25.60 -1.28 21.38
C VAL A 929 24.39 -0.35 21.44
N ILE A 930 23.19 -0.87 21.19
CA ILE A 930 21.95 -0.08 21.12
C ILE A 930 21.60 0.58 22.47
N ASN A 931 22.01 -0.04 23.58
CA ASN A 931 21.79 0.49 24.92
C ASN A 931 22.45 1.87 25.14
N ASN A 932 23.53 2.19 24.44
CA ASN A 932 24.18 3.50 24.55
C ASN A 932 23.30 4.62 23.96
N ASP A 933 22.63 4.35 22.83
CA ASP A 933 21.63 5.25 22.27
C ASP A 933 20.40 5.37 23.19
N LEU A 934 19.95 4.28 23.83
CA LEU A 934 18.84 4.33 24.79
C LEU A 934 19.11 5.30 25.94
N LYS A 935 20.33 5.28 26.51
CA LYS A 935 20.71 6.20 27.59
C LYS A 935 20.76 7.65 27.10
N ALA A 936 21.30 7.90 25.91
CA ALA A 936 21.32 9.22 25.28
C ALA A 936 19.90 9.75 25.00
N ILE A 937 18.99 8.91 24.50
CA ILE A 937 17.58 9.23 24.28
C ILE A 937 16.90 9.65 25.59
N LYS A 938 17.11 8.89 26.67
CA LYS A 938 16.57 9.24 28.00
C LYS A 938 17.11 10.58 28.49
N TRP A 939 18.41 10.83 28.30
CA TRP A 939 19.00 12.12 28.66
C TRP A 939 18.36 13.28 27.89
N LEU A 940 18.18 13.14 26.57
CA LEU A 940 17.52 14.17 25.74
C LEU A 940 16.07 14.41 26.17
N GLN A 941 15.32 13.35 26.49
CA GLN A 941 13.93 13.47 26.97
C GLN A 941 13.86 14.22 28.31
N ASN A 942 14.82 14.00 29.20
CA ASN A 942 14.82 14.59 30.54
C ASN A 942 15.34 16.04 30.57
N ASN A 943 16.27 16.41 29.67
CA ASN A 943 17.03 17.66 29.81
C ASN A 943 16.76 18.68 28.69
N VAL A 944 16.28 18.25 27.52
CA VAL A 944 16.07 19.15 26.38
C VAL A 944 14.64 19.70 26.39
N SER A 945 14.54 21.01 26.56
CA SER A 945 13.28 21.78 26.46
C SER A 945 12.98 22.17 25.01
N GLY A 946 11.70 22.32 24.67
CA GLY A 946 11.25 22.76 23.34
C GLY A 946 11.50 21.72 22.26
N SER A 947 11.56 22.13 20.99
CA SER A 947 11.92 21.26 19.86
C SER A 947 13.14 21.82 19.09
N PRO A 948 14.33 21.89 19.71
CA PRO A 948 15.54 22.36 19.04
C PRO A 948 16.01 21.35 17.97
N VAL A 949 16.76 21.84 16.98
CA VAL A 949 17.26 21.01 15.88
C VAL A 949 18.44 20.16 16.33
N ILE A 950 18.44 18.90 15.94
CA ILE A 950 19.54 17.96 16.13
C ILE A 950 20.17 17.58 14.79
N VAL A 951 21.43 17.18 14.83
CA VAL A 951 22.07 16.44 13.74
C VAL A 951 22.47 15.05 14.22
N GLU A 952 22.08 14.04 13.44
CA GLU A 952 22.42 12.64 13.65
C GLU A 952 22.82 11.97 12.32
N GLY A 953 23.45 10.80 12.40
CA GLY A 953 23.88 10.04 11.23
C GLY A 953 22.71 9.53 10.37
N VAL A 954 22.90 9.61 9.05
CA VAL A 954 21.98 9.12 8.02
C VAL A 954 22.49 7.77 7.50
N THR A 955 21.58 6.81 7.33
CA THR A 955 21.86 5.46 6.81
C THR A 955 20.92 5.13 5.65
N ASP A 956 21.13 3.98 5.00
CA ASP A 956 20.22 3.47 3.99
C ASP A 956 18.82 3.15 4.59
N LEU A 957 17.83 3.01 3.71
CA LEU A 957 16.44 2.74 4.09
C LEU A 957 16.33 1.47 4.94
N TYR A 958 15.44 1.49 5.93
CA TYR A 958 15.16 0.36 6.84
C TYR A 958 16.33 -0.08 7.75
N MET A 959 17.38 0.75 7.89
CA MET A 959 18.50 0.52 8.83
C MET A 959 18.32 1.29 10.15
N TRP A 960 19.24 1.11 11.11
CA TRP A 960 19.27 1.88 12.37
C TRP A 960 19.80 3.31 12.16
N GLY A 961 19.11 4.09 11.33
CA GLY A 961 19.33 5.54 11.18
C GLY A 961 18.23 6.35 11.86
N ASN A 962 18.47 7.64 12.06
CA ASN A 962 17.46 8.58 12.57
C ASN A 962 16.85 8.19 13.94
N ARG A 963 17.56 7.37 14.71
CA ARG A 963 17.05 6.78 15.95
C ARG A 963 16.84 7.82 17.06
N ILE A 964 17.61 8.91 17.14
CA ILE A 964 17.36 9.93 18.15
C ILE A 964 16.03 10.63 17.85
N SER A 965 15.84 11.12 16.61
CA SER A 965 14.61 11.80 16.21
C SER A 965 13.38 10.90 16.32
N VAL A 966 13.50 9.60 16.00
CA VAL A 966 12.42 8.61 16.17
C VAL A 966 11.91 8.55 17.61
N TYR A 967 12.82 8.43 18.60
CA TYR A 967 12.42 8.24 19.99
C TYR A 967 12.20 9.53 20.79
N THR A 968 12.73 10.66 20.34
CA THR A 968 12.61 11.96 21.03
C THR A 968 11.59 12.90 20.37
N GLY A 969 11.24 12.65 19.10
CA GLY A 969 10.48 13.57 18.28
C GLY A 969 11.21 14.88 17.98
N LEU A 970 12.50 15.03 18.29
CA LEU A 970 13.26 16.23 17.97
C LEU A 970 13.48 16.35 16.45
N PRO A 971 13.38 17.57 15.87
CA PRO A 971 13.63 17.77 14.45
C PRO A 971 15.09 17.53 14.10
N ALA A 972 15.37 16.51 13.28
CA ALA A 972 16.67 16.29 12.65
C ALA A 972 16.83 17.15 11.38
N VAL A 973 18.07 17.50 11.04
CA VAL A 973 18.38 18.23 9.79
C VAL A 973 17.75 17.53 8.57
N ILE A 974 17.93 16.22 8.51
CA ILE A 974 17.29 15.33 7.54
C ILE A 974 17.12 13.96 8.18
N GLY A 975 16.03 13.28 7.86
CA GLY A 975 15.78 11.91 8.31
C GLY A 975 15.66 10.91 7.17
N TRP A 976 14.63 10.07 7.20
CA TRP A 976 14.44 9.01 6.21
C TRP A 976 14.21 9.56 4.80
N ASP A 977 15.24 9.49 3.97
CA ASP A 977 15.32 10.14 2.67
C ASP A 977 14.13 9.82 1.73
N TRP A 978 13.75 8.55 1.57
CA TRP A 978 12.66 8.17 0.66
C TRP A 978 11.30 8.77 1.06
N HIS A 979 10.92 8.69 2.33
CA HIS A 979 9.66 9.28 2.81
C HIS A 979 9.67 10.81 2.69
N GLN A 980 10.82 11.44 2.91
CA GLN A 980 10.98 12.88 2.74
C GLN A 980 10.81 13.28 1.26
N ARG A 981 11.40 12.52 0.32
CA ARG A 981 11.21 12.74 -1.13
C ARG A 981 9.77 12.50 -1.58
N GLN A 982 9.07 11.50 -1.02
CA GLN A 982 7.65 11.25 -1.32
C GLN A 982 6.72 12.38 -0.84
N GLN A 983 7.00 12.96 0.33
CA GLN A 983 6.21 14.09 0.85
C GLN A 983 6.53 15.41 0.17
N ARG A 984 7.69 15.51 -0.47
CA ARG A 984 8.23 16.73 -1.07
C ARG A 984 8.69 16.46 -2.49
N VAL A 985 7.88 15.79 -3.32
CA VAL A 985 8.27 15.40 -4.68
C VAL A 985 8.78 16.61 -5.48
N GLY A 986 8.12 17.77 -5.34
CA GLY A 986 8.54 19.03 -5.95
C GLY A 986 9.84 19.63 -5.40
N TYR A 987 10.29 19.20 -4.20
CA TYR A 987 11.49 19.66 -3.50
C TYR A 987 12.46 18.50 -3.18
N ALA A 988 12.37 17.38 -3.90
CA ALA A 988 13.15 16.16 -3.61
C ALA A 988 14.67 16.41 -3.68
N ARG A 989 15.08 17.43 -4.45
CA ARG A 989 16.47 17.90 -4.54
C ARG A 989 16.98 18.45 -3.21
N ASP A 990 16.18 19.24 -2.51
CA ASP A 990 16.58 19.80 -1.21
C ASP A 990 16.74 18.71 -0.16
N VAL A 991 15.89 17.68 -0.21
CA VAL A 991 15.99 16.49 0.64
C VAL A 991 17.33 15.77 0.40
N THR A 992 17.65 15.47 -0.86
CA THR A 992 18.91 14.80 -1.21
C THR A 992 20.13 15.67 -0.87
N GLN A 993 20.06 16.97 -1.13
CA GLN A 993 21.14 17.91 -0.81
C GLN A 993 21.43 17.97 0.69
N ARG A 994 20.39 18.00 1.54
CA ARG A 994 20.56 17.94 3.00
C ARG A 994 21.25 16.64 3.45
N GLY A 995 20.90 15.50 2.83
CA GLY A 995 21.57 14.22 3.07
C GLY A 995 23.07 14.28 2.80
N ILE A 996 23.46 14.81 1.63
CA ILE A 996 24.86 15.00 1.24
C ILE A 996 25.59 15.95 2.22
N GLU A 997 24.92 17.00 2.66
CA GLU A 997 25.49 17.96 3.60
C GLU A 997 25.72 17.37 5.00
N VAL A 998 24.82 16.50 5.48
CA VAL A 998 25.03 15.75 6.74
C VAL A 998 26.20 14.78 6.62
N GLU A 999 26.30 14.05 5.51
CA GLU A 999 27.43 13.15 5.26
C GLU A 999 28.76 13.93 5.23
N LYS A 1000 28.79 15.08 4.56
CA LYS A 1000 29.94 15.98 4.53
C LYS A 1000 30.27 16.54 5.91
N PHE A 1001 29.25 16.92 6.69
CA PHE A 1001 29.40 17.43 8.05
C PHE A 1001 30.10 16.41 8.95
N TYR A 1002 29.70 15.13 8.93
CA TYR A 1002 30.38 14.12 9.74
C TYR A 1002 31.77 13.76 9.20
N SER A 1003 31.97 13.74 7.88
CA SER A 1003 33.20 13.25 7.26
C SER A 1003 34.32 14.28 7.11
N THR A 1004 34.02 15.58 7.08
CA THR A 1004 35.02 16.65 6.92
C THR A 1004 35.94 16.78 8.13
N ALA A 1005 37.22 17.06 7.91
CA ALA A 1005 38.18 17.44 8.95
C ALA A 1005 38.16 18.96 9.26
N ALA A 1006 37.60 19.77 8.36
CA ALA A 1006 37.63 21.23 8.46
C ALA A 1006 36.52 21.76 9.39
N THR A 1007 36.92 22.42 10.47
CA THR A 1007 36.01 23.00 11.49
C THR A 1007 35.08 24.07 10.93
N ASN A 1008 35.59 24.97 10.07
CA ASN A 1008 34.78 26.07 9.51
C ASN A 1008 33.60 25.55 8.68
N THR A 1009 33.80 24.45 7.94
CA THR A 1009 32.73 23.78 7.18
C THR A 1009 31.67 23.21 8.13
N ALA A 1010 32.08 22.66 9.27
CA ALA A 1010 31.16 22.13 10.28
C ALA A 1010 30.37 23.26 10.96
N LEU A 1011 31.01 24.37 11.33
CA LEU A 1011 30.34 25.54 11.92
C LEU A 1011 29.31 26.15 10.97
N SER A 1012 29.69 26.36 9.70
CA SER A 1012 28.78 26.88 8.67
C SER A 1012 27.54 25.99 8.49
N PHE A 1013 27.68 24.68 8.65
CA PHE A 1013 26.57 23.73 8.62
C PHE A 1013 25.67 23.88 9.86
N LEU A 1014 26.26 24.00 11.07
CA LEU A 1014 25.50 24.18 12.31
C LEU A 1014 24.67 25.46 12.26
N ASP A 1015 25.25 26.56 11.79
CA ASP A 1015 24.55 27.84 11.64
C ASP A 1015 23.47 27.80 10.56
N LYS A 1016 23.75 27.17 9.41
CA LYS A 1016 22.79 27.06 8.29
C LYS A 1016 21.49 26.36 8.70
N TYR A 1017 21.59 25.30 9.50
CA TYR A 1017 20.42 24.50 9.92
C TYR A 1017 19.95 24.79 11.34
N ASP A 1018 20.56 25.77 12.02
CA ASP A 1018 20.26 26.17 13.39
C ASP A 1018 20.30 24.97 14.35
N VAL A 1019 21.37 24.17 14.24
CA VAL A 1019 21.58 22.94 15.00
C VAL A 1019 21.98 23.28 16.42
N LYS A 1020 21.19 22.82 17.39
CA LYS A 1020 21.48 22.97 18.82
C LYS A 1020 22.29 21.81 19.38
N TYR A 1021 22.00 20.57 18.94
CA TYR A 1021 22.66 19.38 19.46
C TYR A 1021 23.25 18.50 18.35
N VAL A 1022 24.51 18.08 18.54
CA VAL A 1022 25.23 17.16 17.66
C VAL A 1022 25.35 15.80 18.35
N ILE A 1023 24.88 14.76 17.67
CA ILE A 1023 24.94 13.38 18.18
C ILE A 1023 26.13 12.64 17.57
N VAL A 1024 26.94 12.01 18.41
CA VAL A 1024 28.07 11.17 18.01
C VAL A 1024 28.05 9.86 18.81
N GLY A 1025 27.38 8.84 18.27
CA GLY A 1025 27.28 7.51 18.86
C GLY A 1025 28.14 6.47 18.14
N ASP A 1026 27.91 5.22 18.50
CA ASP A 1026 28.54 4.05 17.87
C ASP A 1026 28.28 4.01 16.36
N LEU A 1027 27.05 4.33 15.95
CA LEU A 1027 26.66 4.42 14.54
C LEU A 1027 27.52 5.44 13.78
N GLU A 1028 27.57 6.69 14.25
CA GLU A 1028 28.33 7.75 13.58
C GLU A 1028 29.83 7.42 13.53
N ARG A 1029 30.38 6.80 14.58
CA ARG A 1029 31.78 6.31 14.62
C ARG A 1029 32.05 5.18 13.65
N GLY A 1030 31.05 4.36 13.33
CA GLY A 1030 31.19 3.20 12.45
C GLY A 1030 31.02 3.48 10.97
N ILE A 1031 30.25 4.50 10.59
CA ILE A 1031 29.92 4.78 9.18
C ILE A 1031 30.66 6.00 8.59
N TYR A 1032 31.16 6.92 9.42
CA TYR A 1032 31.84 8.13 8.95
C TYR A 1032 33.36 8.09 9.21
N SER A 1033 34.10 8.98 8.53
CA SER A 1033 35.57 9.01 8.60
C SER A 1033 36.07 9.30 10.03
N SER A 1034 37.08 8.55 10.48
CA SER A 1034 37.66 8.73 11.82
C SER A 1034 38.28 10.12 12.02
N ILE A 1035 38.83 10.70 10.95
CA ILE A 1035 39.37 12.07 10.96
C ILE A 1035 38.23 13.08 11.15
N GLY A 1036 37.09 12.85 10.47
CA GLY A 1036 35.91 13.68 10.60
C GLY A 1036 35.30 13.63 12.00
N ILE A 1037 35.23 12.45 12.64
CA ILE A 1037 34.69 12.34 14.00
C ILE A 1037 35.61 13.00 15.03
N ARG A 1038 36.93 12.84 14.94
CA ARG A 1038 37.90 13.47 15.86
C ARG A 1038 37.88 15.00 15.83
N LYS A 1039 37.27 15.63 14.81
CA LYS A 1039 37.17 17.11 14.76
C LYS A 1039 36.39 17.66 15.95
N PHE A 1040 35.36 16.94 16.42
CA PHE A 1040 34.44 17.45 17.43
C PHE A 1040 35.15 17.71 18.78
N ASP A 1041 36.21 16.96 19.09
CA ASP A 1041 37.04 17.20 20.27
C ASP A 1041 37.76 18.57 20.20
N ARG A 1042 38.09 19.04 18.99
CA ARG A 1042 38.71 20.36 18.75
C ARG A 1042 37.70 21.49 18.64
N MET A 1043 36.42 21.17 18.44
CA MET A 1043 35.35 22.16 18.29
C MET A 1043 34.90 22.76 19.63
N LYS A 1044 35.42 22.28 20.78
CA LYS A 1044 35.17 22.86 22.10
C LYS A 1044 35.51 24.35 22.19
N ILE A 1045 36.56 24.80 21.49
CA ILE A 1045 36.98 26.22 21.43
C ILE A 1045 35.96 27.07 20.64
N PHE A 1046 35.18 26.44 19.76
CA PHE A 1046 34.21 27.09 18.87
C PHE A 1046 32.75 26.91 19.36
N GLY A 1047 32.53 26.82 20.66
CA GLY A 1047 31.19 26.79 21.26
C GLY A 1047 30.51 25.41 21.29
N LEU A 1048 31.18 24.34 20.84
CA LEU A 1048 30.62 22.97 20.88
C LEU A 1048 30.97 22.25 22.20
N ARG A 1049 30.07 22.30 23.18
CA ARG A 1049 30.28 21.73 24.53
C ARG A 1049 29.69 20.34 24.65
N GLN A 1050 30.46 19.35 25.10
CA GLN A 1050 29.89 18.04 25.47
C GLN A 1050 28.98 18.19 26.70
N VAL A 1051 27.73 17.77 26.57
CA VAL A 1051 26.72 17.82 27.64
C VAL A 1051 26.31 16.42 28.11
N TYR A 1052 26.61 15.38 27.34
CA TYR A 1052 26.41 13.98 27.71
C TYR A 1052 27.48 13.08 27.06
N PRO A 1053 28.02 12.07 27.78
CA PRO A 1053 27.99 11.96 29.24
C PRO A 1053 28.69 13.16 29.90
N ALA A 1054 28.39 13.44 31.17
CA ALA A 1054 29.05 14.52 31.89
C ALA A 1054 30.57 14.25 32.02
N GLU A 1055 31.40 15.30 32.02
CA GLU A 1055 32.88 15.18 32.01
C GLU A 1055 33.45 14.40 33.21
N ASP A 1056 32.68 14.28 34.29
CA ASP A 1056 33.00 13.56 35.53
C ASP A 1056 32.53 12.09 35.56
N GLN A 1057 31.80 11.62 34.55
CA GLN A 1057 31.39 10.21 34.46
C GLN A 1057 32.48 9.35 33.80
N PRO A 1058 32.68 8.10 34.26
CA PRO A 1058 33.67 7.20 33.67
C PRO A 1058 33.42 7.05 32.16
N HIS A 1059 34.41 7.43 31.36
CA HIS A 1059 34.36 7.33 29.91
C HIS A 1059 34.41 5.85 29.50
N ASP A 1060 33.24 5.29 29.20
CA ASP A 1060 33.19 4.10 28.35
C ASP A 1060 33.46 4.55 26.91
N GLU A 1061 34.44 3.92 26.24
CA GLU A 1061 34.84 4.24 24.86
C GLU A 1061 33.65 4.19 23.89
N PHE A 1062 32.63 3.39 24.24
CA PHE A 1062 31.43 3.15 23.45
C PHE A 1062 30.24 4.07 23.79
N SER A 1063 30.37 5.01 24.73
CA SER A 1063 29.24 5.89 25.08
C SER A 1063 28.84 6.84 23.94
N THR A 1064 27.53 7.01 23.72
CA THR A 1064 27.00 8.01 22.78
C THR A 1064 27.22 9.41 23.38
N LYS A 1065 27.91 10.28 22.63
CA LYS A 1065 28.18 11.67 23.03
C LYS A 1065 27.14 12.62 22.45
N ILE A 1066 26.71 13.59 23.25
CA ILE A 1066 25.87 14.70 22.83
C ILE A 1066 26.63 15.99 23.09
N TYR A 1067 26.76 16.79 22.05
CA TYR A 1067 27.34 18.12 22.15
C TYR A 1067 26.26 19.18 21.96
N GLU A 1068 26.24 20.19 22.82
CA GLU A 1068 25.44 21.40 22.65
C GLU A 1068 26.28 22.46 21.92
N TYR A 1069 25.72 23.04 20.87
CA TYR A 1069 26.28 24.19 20.18
C TYR A 1069 25.72 25.47 20.79
N VAL A 1070 26.61 26.25 21.40
CA VAL A 1070 26.32 27.57 21.96
C VAL A 1070 26.95 28.59 21.01
N GLN A 1071 26.08 29.32 20.31
CA GLN A 1071 26.48 30.43 19.42
C GLN A 1071 27.11 31.58 20.20
#